data_AF-A0AA39WVZ6-F1
#
_entry.id   AF-A0AA39WVZ6-F1
#
_cell.length_a   1.000
_cell.length_b   1.000
_cell.length_c   1.000
_cell.angle_alpha   90.00
_cell.angle_beta   90.00
_cell.angle_gamma   90.00
#
_symmetry.space_group_name_H-M   'P 1'
#
loop_
_entity.id
_entity.type
_entity.pdbx_description
1 polymer ?
#
loop_
_entity_poly.entity_id
_entity_poly.type
_entity_poly.pdbx_seq_one_letter_code
_entity_poly.pdbx_strand_id
1 'polypeptide(L)'
;MDKNPTASVSTLRVVEEIESPSLRKDSPLSPRSTEDVERRDDARLRLWENVRASPARPLLWSFAAYFVFTILYCLFIHHVLINGKPQVGVIMFDATTSNLLISIFSQFFVLLCDSVVFGLLDVMRTALASRDGGTSASAFFGISAATGWLSTFRLASVTGFRDLWCNFSAGVAVRIVKATFDYHFTASDITKEVYAGLVPIDIRLLENVRTADLWVYFQAFTSILLGHPRYSVPFHTDTCQTNCKSFLLPGGLEMARQYSPHLNQTLFNGGIFNTTEAIRIEGSRGLALSFEHMDSGYNFDWSTECLYPDLRDGAKPDRVQICVHQSTNSSVIAGWTSCPEAVFQSNSCTTDLSWMRRPMPWTVKMTAYYQSATVTYDRVNGSIIDLRALPHDPSTPPDLINVPLSAVDYLKLFRKILVHTGNASITDLSYTKINSILYDITWLHRTYEVTFPDQKDAPVTYLSNFLAVPLQFGVVAVEFANYTVERWMVDAFLGGKGFLLPEELRTVAVGGHSTTRLGITKWTGWVFIGGAIVMLVLAAMGIAWVLSRPVKGIGRSGIPELDILRVGGWNRSAEDAERWEGGGPLERRTTGLMTLPGGGLGIGRDGASTSSWKLAAALKGWGVQIREAMNLQADRAEKLRDAFYNLLLGDGALITLLAGWGGRFPFSNDLERSAVPLTEKQREEVEYYQESLLSRLRPGFLLPVPATVSSCRLLLLLLLLLLLLLLLFLVLVLLVLLSQENRLIPPRLRGSGDQQDRPL
;
A
#
# COMPACT_ATOMS: atom_id res chain seq x y z
N MET A 1 -78.34 -16.39 -16.63
CA MET A 1 -78.87 -15.06 -17.01
C MET A 1 -77.75 -14.07 -16.80
N ASP A 2 -77.19 -13.35 -17.76
CA ASP A 2 -77.40 -13.24 -19.20
C ASP A 2 -76.12 -12.62 -19.80
N LYS A 3 -75.73 -13.10 -20.99
CA LYS A 3 -75.04 -12.42 -22.12
C LYS A 3 -73.74 -11.60 -21.91
N ASN A 4 -72.65 -12.20 -22.44
CA ASN A 4 -71.54 -11.68 -23.27
C ASN A 4 -71.83 -10.35 -24.07
N PRO A 5 -70.82 -9.62 -24.63
CA PRO A 5 -69.53 -10.14 -25.13
C PRO A 5 -68.25 -9.29 -24.96
N THR A 6 -67.18 -10.01 -25.29
CA THR A 6 -65.80 -9.70 -25.72
C THR A 6 -65.56 -8.45 -26.56
N ALA A 7 -64.41 -7.79 -26.35
CA ALA A 7 -63.70 -7.03 -27.38
C ALA A 7 -62.20 -7.33 -27.34
N SER A 8 -61.67 -7.61 -28.53
CA SER A 8 -60.31 -7.97 -28.90
C SER A 8 -59.85 -7.04 -30.03
N VAL A 9 -58.54 -7.04 -30.33
CA VAL A 9 -57.88 -6.61 -31.59
C VAL A 9 -57.38 -5.16 -31.67
N SER A 10 -56.05 -5.01 -31.86
CA SER A 10 -55.49 -4.39 -33.09
C SER A 10 -53.97 -4.60 -33.20
N THR A 11 -53.61 -5.71 -33.85
CA THR A 11 -52.40 -5.92 -34.66
C THR A 11 -52.35 -4.93 -35.83
N LEU A 12 -51.19 -4.32 -36.08
CA LEU A 12 -50.94 -3.47 -37.24
C LEU A 12 -50.16 -4.27 -38.29
N ARG A 13 -50.88 -4.65 -39.36
CA ARG A 13 -50.36 -5.13 -40.65
C ARG A 13 -49.88 -3.94 -41.47
N VAL A 14 -48.77 -4.10 -42.17
CA VAL A 14 -48.42 -3.33 -43.37
C VAL A 14 -48.17 -4.35 -44.49
N VAL A 15 -49.08 -4.34 -45.46
CA VAL A 15 -49.06 -4.96 -46.81
C VAL A 15 -49.72 -3.83 -47.64
N GLU A 16 -49.16 -3.33 -48.73
CA GLU A 16 -49.05 -3.97 -50.04
C GLU A 16 -48.40 -2.93 -50.98
N GLU A 17 -47.48 -3.31 -51.86
CA GLU A 17 -47.62 -2.95 -53.28
C GLU A 17 -46.74 -3.88 -54.12
N ILE A 18 -47.42 -4.60 -55.02
CA ILE A 18 -46.88 -5.58 -55.95
C ILE A 18 -46.81 -4.88 -57.30
N GLU A 19 -45.60 -4.68 -57.82
CA GLU A 19 -45.39 -4.48 -59.26
C GLU A 19 -44.30 -5.43 -59.76
N SER A 20 -44.66 -6.15 -60.80
CA SER A 20 -43.85 -7.14 -61.48
C SER A 20 -43.25 -6.53 -62.74
N PRO A 21 -41.99 -6.88 -63.06
CA PRO A 21 -41.64 -6.99 -64.48
C PRO A 21 -40.87 -8.29 -64.78
N SER A 22 -41.46 -9.00 -65.74
CA SER A 22 -40.83 -9.64 -66.90
C SER A 22 -39.52 -10.44 -66.74
N LEU A 23 -39.68 -11.72 -67.09
CA LEU A 23 -38.68 -12.63 -67.63
C LEU A 23 -37.49 -11.94 -68.33
N ARG A 24 -36.28 -12.19 -67.82
CA ARG A 24 -35.07 -12.19 -68.66
C ARG A 24 -34.31 -13.50 -68.47
N LYS A 25 -34.27 -14.23 -69.59
CA LYS A 25 -33.53 -15.47 -69.85
C LYS A 25 -32.05 -15.36 -69.51
N ASP A 26 -31.55 -16.48 -69.00
CA ASP A 26 -30.25 -17.09 -69.28
C ASP A 26 -28.99 -16.26 -68.99
N SER A 27 -28.38 -16.54 -67.84
CA SER A 27 -26.93 -16.47 -67.66
C SER A 27 -26.52 -17.60 -66.72
N PRO A 28 -25.67 -18.55 -67.15
CA PRO A 28 -25.34 -19.72 -66.35
C PRO A 28 -24.52 -19.29 -65.13
N LEU A 29 -25.02 -19.58 -63.93
CA LEU A 29 -24.24 -19.52 -62.71
C LEU A 29 -23.05 -20.48 -62.86
N SER A 30 -21.86 -19.91 -62.95
CA SER A 30 -20.60 -20.62 -62.82
C SER A 30 -20.66 -21.48 -61.55
N PRO A 31 -20.38 -22.79 -61.63
CA PRO A 31 -20.31 -23.64 -60.47
C PRO A 31 -19.25 -23.08 -59.54
N ARG A 32 -19.65 -22.56 -58.38
CA ARG A 32 -18.72 -22.26 -57.29
C ARG A 32 -18.19 -23.63 -56.87
N SER A 33 -16.95 -23.88 -57.24
CA SER A 33 -16.35 -25.21 -57.25
C SER A 33 -16.47 -25.84 -55.87
N THR A 34 -16.98 -27.06 -55.84
CA THR A 34 -16.98 -27.95 -54.67
C THR A 34 -15.58 -28.07 -54.04
N GLU A 35 -14.52 -27.80 -54.80
CA GLU A 35 -13.13 -27.70 -54.34
C GLU A 35 -12.88 -26.66 -53.24
N ASP A 36 -13.57 -25.50 -53.24
CA ASP A 36 -13.31 -24.45 -52.23
C ASP A 36 -13.89 -24.79 -50.84
N VAL A 37 -14.94 -25.62 -50.80
CA VAL A 37 -15.52 -26.13 -49.55
C VAL A 37 -14.65 -27.26 -49.00
N GLU A 38 -14.23 -28.19 -49.86
CA GLU A 38 -13.36 -29.31 -49.49
C GLU A 38 -12.00 -28.81 -48.95
N ARG A 39 -11.43 -27.75 -49.56
CA ARG A 39 -10.19 -27.11 -49.07
C ARG A 39 -10.31 -26.51 -47.66
N ARG A 40 -11.49 -26.02 -47.27
CA ARG A 40 -11.72 -25.43 -45.93
C ARG A 40 -11.84 -26.50 -44.86
N ASP A 41 -12.51 -27.59 -45.16
CA ASP A 41 -12.68 -28.70 -44.22
C ASP A 41 -11.36 -29.44 -44.02
N ASP A 42 -10.55 -29.59 -45.08
CA ASP A 42 -9.18 -30.08 -45.01
C ASP A 42 -8.28 -29.22 -44.12
N ALA A 43 -8.37 -27.89 -44.23
CA ALA A 43 -7.60 -26.98 -43.40
C ALA A 43 -7.97 -27.09 -41.91
N ARG A 44 -9.26 -27.27 -41.60
CA ARG A 44 -9.75 -27.48 -40.22
C ARG A 44 -9.33 -28.82 -39.64
N LEU A 45 -9.42 -29.88 -40.42
CA LEU A 45 -8.99 -31.22 -40.02
C LEU A 45 -7.49 -31.26 -39.75
N ARG A 46 -6.67 -30.68 -40.63
CA ARG A 46 -5.22 -30.56 -40.42
C ARG A 46 -4.87 -29.70 -39.21
N LEU A 47 -5.62 -28.63 -38.95
CA LEU A 47 -5.45 -27.84 -37.73
C LEU A 47 -5.76 -28.67 -36.48
N TRP A 48 -6.83 -29.45 -36.49
CA TRP A 48 -7.22 -30.31 -35.37
C TRP A 48 -6.25 -31.46 -35.13
N GLU A 49 -5.76 -32.11 -36.20
CA GLU A 49 -4.73 -33.14 -36.10
C GLU A 49 -3.41 -32.56 -35.60
N ASN A 50 -3.02 -31.37 -36.09
CA ASN A 50 -1.88 -30.65 -35.57
C ASN A 50 -2.06 -30.32 -34.09
N VAL A 51 -3.21 -29.82 -33.64
CA VAL A 51 -3.45 -29.55 -32.21
C VAL A 51 -3.41 -30.83 -31.37
N ARG A 52 -3.97 -31.93 -31.88
CA ARG A 52 -4.06 -33.22 -31.18
C ARG A 52 -2.70 -33.91 -31.06
N ALA A 53 -1.81 -33.73 -32.04
CA ALA A 53 -0.45 -34.28 -32.06
C ALA A 53 0.63 -33.29 -31.57
N SER A 54 0.35 -31.99 -31.48
CA SER A 54 1.36 -30.93 -31.28
C SER A 54 1.89 -30.82 -29.85
N PRO A 55 3.22 -30.56 -29.73
CA PRO A 55 3.90 -29.78 -28.70
C PRO A 55 3.04 -29.22 -27.58
N ALA A 56 2.11 -28.43 -28.08
CA ALA A 56 1.35 -27.42 -27.40
C ALA A 56 0.23 -27.95 -26.49
N ARG A 57 -0.13 -29.24 -26.49
CA ARG A 57 -1.22 -29.73 -25.63
C ARG A 57 -1.03 -29.38 -24.13
N PRO A 58 0.09 -29.72 -23.46
CA PRO A 58 0.32 -29.31 -22.08
C PRO A 58 0.36 -27.78 -21.92
N LEU A 59 0.96 -27.06 -22.87
CA LEU A 59 0.99 -25.60 -22.88
C LEU A 59 -0.41 -24.98 -22.93
N LEU A 60 -1.32 -25.52 -23.75
CA LEU A 60 -2.69 -25.06 -23.87
C LEU A 60 -3.47 -25.28 -22.57
N TRP A 61 -3.24 -26.41 -21.89
CA TRP A 61 -3.82 -26.67 -20.57
C TRP A 61 -3.28 -25.72 -19.50
N SER A 62 -1.96 -25.53 -19.43
CA SER A 62 -1.34 -24.55 -18.52
C SER A 62 -1.83 -23.12 -18.81
N PHE A 63 -1.97 -22.75 -20.09
CA PHE A 63 -2.48 -21.45 -20.50
C PHE A 63 -3.94 -21.26 -20.11
N ALA A 64 -4.80 -22.28 -20.31
CA ALA A 64 -6.19 -22.22 -19.89
C ALA A 64 -6.32 -22.07 -18.37
N ALA A 65 -5.54 -22.83 -17.59
CA ALA A 65 -5.49 -22.70 -16.14
C ALA A 65 -5.00 -21.31 -15.70
N TYR A 66 -3.92 -20.81 -16.32
CA TYR A 66 -3.37 -19.47 -16.07
C TYR A 66 -4.37 -18.37 -16.42
N PHE A 67 -5.08 -18.48 -17.54
CA PHE A 67 -6.09 -17.52 -17.98
C PHE A 67 -7.25 -17.40 -16.97
N VAL A 68 -7.84 -18.55 -16.59
CA VAL A 68 -8.95 -18.58 -15.61
C VAL A 68 -8.48 -18.02 -14.27
N PHE A 69 -7.31 -18.46 -13.79
CA PHE A 69 -6.77 -18.00 -12.52
C PHE A 69 -6.46 -16.50 -12.52
N THR A 70 -5.88 -15.98 -13.60
CA THR A 70 -5.57 -14.55 -13.73
C THR A 70 -6.82 -13.69 -13.68
N ILE A 71 -7.93 -14.12 -14.31
CA ILE A 71 -9.21 -13.40 -14.23
C ILE A 71 -9.70 -13.36 -12.79
N LEU A 72 -9.73 -14.51 -12.11
CA LEU A 72 -10.16 -14.59 -10.71
C LEU A 72 -9.28 -13.74 -9.79
N TYR A 73 -7.97 -13.76 -10.01
CA TYR A 73 -7.02 -12.99 -9.21
C TYR A 73 -7.12 -11.49 -9.46
N CYS A 74 -7.30 -11.06 -10.72
CA CYS A 74 -7.56 -9.65 -11.04
C CYS A 74 -8.86 -9.15 -10.42
N LEU A 75 -9.92 -9.97 -10.43
CA LEU A 75 -11.18 -9.65 -9.74
C LEU A 75 -10.98 -9.55 -8.23
N PHE A 76 -10.21 -10.47 -7.64
CA PHE A 76 -9.86 -10.42 -6.21
C PHE A 76 -9.13 -9.12 -5.86
N ILE A 77 -8.09 -8.77 -6.61
CA ILE A 77 -7.33 -7.51 -6.40
C ILE A 77 -8.24 -6.30 -6.56
N HIS A 78 -9.09 -6.28 -7.59
CA HIS A 78 -10.01 -5.17 -7.82
C HIS A 78 -11.04 -5.00 -6.69
N HIS A 79 -11.69 -6.08 -6.27
CA HIS A 79 -12.75 -6.00 -5.25
C HIS A 79 -12.20 -5.84 -3.83
N VAL A 80 -11.21 -6.63 -3.46
CA VAL A 80 -10.69 -6.66 -2.09
C VAL A 80 -9.69 -5.54 -1.85
N LEU A 81 -8.74 -5.33 -2.78
CA LEU A 81 -7.61 -4.42 -2.55
C LEU A 81 -7.83 -3.00 -3.10
N ILE A 82 -8.47 -2.84 -4.27
CA ILE A 82 -8.69 -1.52 -4.90
C ILE A 82 -9.97 -0.86 -4.39
N ASN A 83 -11.11 -1.56 -4.46
CA ASN A 83 -12.39 -1.06 -3.98
C ASN A 83 -12.47 -1.03 -2.45
N GLY A 84 -11.57 -1.77 -1.78
CA GLY A 84 -11.42 -1.74 -0.33
C GLY A 84 -12.64 -2.30 0.40
N LYS A 85 -13.44 -3.15 -0.26
CA LYS A 85 -14.50 -3.92 0.38
C LYS A 85 -13.88 -5.25 0.81
N PRO A 86 -13.64 -5.49 2.11
CA PRO A 86 -13.07 -6.77 2.59
C PRO A 86 -14.06 -7.94 2.45
N GLN A 87 -15.26 -7.68 1.93
CA GLN A 87 -16.33 -8.65 1.75
C GLN A 87 -16.41 -9.10 0.29
N VAL A 88 -16.34 -10.41 0.06
CA VAL A 88 -16.72 -11.04 -1.20
C VAL A 88 -17.94 -11.92 -0.92
N GLY A 89 -19.13 -11.41 -1.24
CA GLY A 89 -20.39 -12.05 -0.84
C GLY A 89 -20.60 -11.94 0.66
N VAL A 90 -20.64 -13.08 1.37
CA VAL A 90 -20.86 -13.15 2.84
C VAL A 90 -19.52 -13.30 3.60
N ILE A 91 -18.43 -13.61 2.90
CA ILE A 91 -17.13 -13.86 3.53
C ILE A 91 -16.42 -12.53 3.76
N MET A 92 -16.19 -12.21 5.04
CA MET A 92 -15.30 -11.13 5.48
C MET A 92 -13.87 -11.67 5.57
N PHE A 93 -12.92 -11.00 4.94
CA PHE A 93 -11.50 -11.31 5.10
C PHE A 93 -10.83 -10.31 6.04
N ASP A 94 -10.27 -10.79 7.15
CA ASP A 94 -9.35 -10.01 7.97
C ASP A 94 -8.07 -9.67 7.18
N ALA A 95 -7.32 -8.66 7.62
CA ALA A 95 -6.07 -8.27 6.96
C ALA A 95 -5.05 -9.40 6.89
N THR A 96 -4.92 -10.20 7.95
CA THR A 96 -3.99 -11.34 8.00
C THR A 96 -4.38 -12.42 7.00
N THR A 97 -5.65 -12.79 6.94
CA THR A 97 -6.20 -13.74 5.98
C THR A 97 -6.09 -13.22 4.55
N SER A 98 -6.40 -11.93 4.33
CA SER A 98 -6.24 -11.27 3.03
C SER A 98 -4.77 -11.31 2.58
N ASN A 99 -3.84 -10.97 3.47
CA ASN A 99 -2.40 -11.01 3.19
C ASN A 99 -1.92 -12.43 2.87
N LEU A 100 -2.38 -13.43 3.63
CA LEU A 100 -2.10 -14.84 3.36
C LEU A 100 -2.63 -15.26 1.98
N LEU A 101 -3.88 -14.93 1.66
CA LEU A 101 -4.49 -15.25 0.37
C LEU A 101 -3.77 -14.57 -0.79
N ILE A 102 -3.35 -13.31 -0.64
CA ILE A 102 -2.57 -12.60 -1.65
C ILE A 102 -1.20 -13.23 -1.83
N SER A 103 -0.55 -13.65 -0.75
CA SER A 103 0.72 -14.36 -0.81
C SER A 103 0.58 -15.69 -1.54
N ILE A 104 -0.43 -16.50 -1.18
CA ILE A 104 -0.72 -17.78 -1.85
C ILE A 104 -1.05 -17.54 -3.32
N PHE A 105 -1.98 -16.64 -3.63
CA PHE A 105 -2.41 -16.39 -5.00
C PHE A 105 -1.32 -15.76 -5.87
N SER A 106 -0.46 -14.90 -5.32
CA SER A 106 0.69 -14.36 -6.05
C SER A 106 1.70 -15.45 -6.39
N GLN A 107 1.97 -16.38 -5.47
CA GLN A 107 2.85 -17.53 -5.75
C GLN A 107 2.26 -18.44 -6.82
N PHE A 108 0.97 -18.79 -6.71
CA PHE A 108 0.27 -19.57 -7.75
C PHE A 108 0.24 -18.84 -9.10
N PHE A 109 0.01 -17.52 -9.10
CA PHE A 109 0.06 -16.69 -10.30
C PHE A 109 1.42 -16.79 -10.97
N VAL A 110 2.50 -16.58 -10.21
CA VAL A 110 3.87 -16.63 -10.72
C VAL A 110 4.20 -18.02 -11.24
N LEU A 111 3.87 -19.10 -10.51
CA LEU A 111 4.12 -20.48 -10.96
C LEU A 111 3.37 -20.83 -12.25
N LEU A 112 2.11 -20.40 -12.39
CA LEU A 112 1.34 -20.62 -13.62
C LEU A 112 1.88 -19.78 -14.78
N CYS A 113 2.24 -18.51 -14.51
CA CYS A 113 2.88 -17.64 -15.49
C CYS A 113 4.18 -18.25 -15.98
N ASP A 114 5.03 -18.71 -15.07
CA ASP A 114 6.31 -19.36 -15.34
C ASP A 114 6.15 -20.61 -16.20
N SER A 115 5.22 -21.50 -15.82
CA SER A 115 4.88 -22.70 -16.60
C SER A 115 4.42 -22.37 -18.02
N VAL A 116 3.61 -21.33 -18.19
CA VAL A 116 3.13 -20.88 -19.52
C VAL A 116 4.25 -20.24 -20.32
N VAL A 117 5.05 -19.37 -19.72
CA VAL A 117 6.15 -18.67 -20.40
C VAL A 117 7.22 -19.67 -20.83
N PHE A 118 7.71 -20.52 -19.93
CA PHE A 118 8.71 -21.53 -20.30
C PHE A 118 8.16 -22.57 -21.26
N GLY A 119 6.92 -23.03 -21.06
CA GLY A 119 6.28 -23.95 -22.00
C GLY A 119 6.12 -23.33 -23.39
N LEU A 120 5.79 -22.04 -23.47
CA LEU A 120 5.72 -21.30 -24.73
C LEU A 120 7.09 -21.18 -25.38
N LEU A 121 8.10 -20.80 -24.62
CA LEU A 121 9.48 -20.66 -25.11
C LEU A 121 10.02 -22.00 -25.66
N ASP A 122 9.76 -23.12 -24.98
CA ASP A 122 10.19 -24.45 -25.44
C ASP A 122 9.50 -24.88 -26.74
N VAL A 123 8.19 -24.66 -26.86
CA VAL A 123 7.49 -24.97 -28.11
C VAL A 123 7.92 -24.02 -29.23
N MET A 124 8.15 -22.74 -28.93
CA MET A 124 8.71 -21.78 -29.88
C MET A 124 10.10 -22.21 -30.36
N ARG A 125 10.97 -22.65 -29.45
CA ARG A 125 12.31 -23.17 -29.77
C ARG A 125 12.22 -24.38 -30.69
N THR A 126 11.28 -25.29 -30.42
CA THR A 126 11.03 -26.47 -31.27
C THR A 126 10.54 -26.05 -32.67
N ALA A 127 9.61 -25.09 -32.74
CA ALA A 127 9.07 -24.56 -34.00
C ALA A 127 10.12 -23.78 -34.81
N LEU A 128 11.07 -23.11 -34.16
CA LEU A 128 12.18 -22.43 -34.81
C LEU A 128 13.23 -23.42 -35.32
N ALA A 129 13.50 -24.49 -34.57
CA ALA A 129 14.44 -25.54 -34.96
C ALA A 129 13.93 -26.39 -36.13
N SER A 130 12.61 -26.52 -36.30
CA SER A 130 12.02 -27.29 -37.41
C SER A 130 11.98 -26.53 -38.75
N ARG A 131 12.35 -25.25 -38.78
CA ARG A 131 12.38 -24.43 -40.00
C ARG A 131 13.52 -24.88 -40.91
N ASP A 132 13.27 -24.92 -42.22
CA ASP A 132 14.24 -25.43 -43.22
C ASP A 132 15.56 -24.60 -43.26
N GLY A 133 15.55 -23.35 -42.80
CA GLY A 133 16.75 -22.50 -42.70
C GLY A 133 17.48 -22.53 -41.34
N GLY A 134 17.01 -23.36 -40.40
CA GLY A 134 17.50 -23.35 -39.01
C GLY A 134 17.22 -22.05 -38.25
N THR A 135 17.76 -21.96 -37.04
CA THR A 135 17.69 -20.77 -36.17
C THR A 135 19.09 -20.36 -35.73
N SER A 136 19.30 -19.07 -35.46
CA SER A 136 20.56 -18.61 -34.87
C SER A 136 20.78 -19.25 -33.50
N ALA A 137 22.04 -19.52 -33.17
CA ALA A 137 22.41 -20.09 -31.87
C ALA A 137 22.02 -19.15 -30.72
N SER A 138 22.15 -17.83 -30.91
CA SER A 138 21.74 -16.83 -29.92
C SER A 138 20.26 -16.90 -29.58
N ALA A 139 19.39 -16.98 -30.58
CA ALA A 139 17.95 -17.11 -30.37
C ALA A 139 17.59 -18.46 -29.74
N PHE A 140 18.26 -19.54 -30.18
CA PHE A 140 18.02 -20.88 -29.64
C PHE A 140 18.40 -21.00 -28.16
N PHE A 141 19.58 -20.49 -27.78
CA PHE A 141 20.02 -20.49 -26.38
C PHE A 141 19.30 -19.45 -25.54
N GLY A 142 18.99 -18.28 -26.10
CA GLY A 142 18.30 -17.20 -25.39
C GLY A 142 16.84 -17.53 -25.03
N ILE A 143 16.18 -18.39 -25.80
CA ILE A 143 14.81 -18.85 -25.55
C ILE A 143 14.80 -20.06 -24.58
N SER A 144 15.92 -20.72 -24.36
CA SER A 144 15.98 -21.93 -23.54
C SER A 144 15.68 -21.66 -22.06
N ALA A 145 14.76 -22.42 -21.46
CA ALA A 145 14.48 -22.36 -20.02
C ALA A 145 15.72 -22.64 -19.15
N ALA A 146 16.64 -23.48 -19.64
CA ALA A 146 17.91 -23.77 -18.98
C ALA A 146 18.89 -22.58 -18.94
N THR A 147 18.65 -21.53 -19.74
CA THR A 147 19.50 -20.34 -19.75
C THR A 147 18.98 -19.39 -18.68
N GLY A 148 19.68 -19.32 -17.55
CA GLY A 148 19.33 -18.39 -16.48
C GLY A 148 19.26 -16.94 -16.98
N TRP A 149 18.41 -16.11 -16.38
CA TRP A 149 18.11 -14.74 -16.83
C TRP A 149 19.35 -13.89 -17.10
N LEU A 150 20.40 -14.02 -16.28
CA LEU A 150 21.67 -13.28 -16.45
C LEU A 150 22.42 -13.70 -17.72
N SER A 151 22.39 -15.00 -18.05
CA SER A 151 22.97 -15.53 -19.28
C SER A 151 22.16 -15.10 -20.50
N THR A 152 20.82 -15.07 -20.38
CA THR A 152 19.93 -14.55 -21.43
C THR A 152 20.17 -13.06 -21.67
N PHE A 153 20.37 -12.27 -20.60
CA PHE A 153 20.71 -10.86 -20.70
C PHE A 153 22.08 -10.65 -21.38
N ARG A 154 23.08 -11.46 -21.04
CA ARG A 154 24.39 -11.43 -21.73
C ARG A 154 24.24 -11.76 -23.22
N LEU A 155 23.48 -12.80 -23.57
CA LEU A 155 23.19 -13.16 -24.95
C LEU A 155 22.48 -12.03 -25.71
N ALA A 156 21.47 -11.42 -25.08
CA ALA A 156 20.77 -10.26 -25.63
C ALA A 156 21.71 -9.06 -25.83
N SER A 157 22.61 -8.80 -24.88
CA SER A 157 23.57 -7.70 -25.01
C SER A 157 24.56 -7.91 -26.16
N VAL A 158 24.97 -9.16 -26.40
CA VAL A 158 25.88 -9.52 -27.51
C VAL A 158 25.20 -9.36 -28.86
N THR A 159 23.90 -9.62 -28.96
CA THR A 159 23.12 -9.38 -30.19
C THR A 159 22.63 -7.94 -30.33
N GLY A 160 23.01 -7.04 -29.41
CA GLY A 160 22.58 -5.65 -29.39
C GLY A 160 21.08 -5.49 -29.18
N PHE A 161 20.46 -6.39 -28.39
CA PHE A 161 19.02 -6.42 -28.09
C PHE A 161 18.11 -6.56 -29.34
N ARG A 162 18.67 -7.02 -30.47
CA ARG A 162 17.89 -7.20 -31.72
C ARG A 162 16.93 -8.38 -31.67
N ASP A 163 17.23 -9.38 -30.84
CA ASP A 163 16.39 -10.56 -30.65
C ASP A 163 15.31 -10.30 -29.59
N LEU A 164 14.12 -9.88 -30.04
CA LEU A 164 12.96 -9.54 -29.20
C LEU A 164 12.63 -10.62 -28.15
N TRP A 165 12.75 -11.89 -28.51
CA TRP A 165 12.45 -13.04 -27.64
C TRP A 165 13.48 -13.24 -26.52
N CYS A 166 14.75 -12.91 -26.79
CA CYS A 166 15.81 -12.94 -25.79
C CYS A 166 15.59 -11.85 -24.74
N ASN A 167 15.12 -10.67 -25.18
CA ASN A 167 14.79 -9.55 -24.30
C ASN A 167 13.56 -9.85 -23.43
N PHE A 168 12.56 -10.55 -23.97
CA PHE A 168 11.34 -10.92 -23.25
C PHE A 168 11.63 -11.83 -22.04
N SER A 169 12.53 -12.81 -22.21
CA SER A 169 12.94 -13.71 -21.12
C SER A 169 13.71 -13.01 -19.99
N ALA A 170 14.35 -11.87 -20.26
CA ALA A 170 15.08 -11.09 -19.25
C ALA A 170 14.18 -10.16 -18.39
N GLY A 171 12.95 -9.86 -18.83
CA GLY A 171 12.11 -8.81 -18.24
C GLY A 171 11.22 -9.20 -17.06
N VAL A 172 11.23 -10.45 -16.60
CA VAL A 172 10.20 -10.97 -15.64
C VAL A 172 10.50 -10.66 -14.16
N ALA A 173 11.57 -9.94 -13.83
CA ALA A 173 11.94 -9.64 -12.45
C ALA A 173 11.44 -8.25 -11.98
N VAL A 174 10.18 -8.14 -11.56
CA VAL A 174 9.71 -6.97 -10.80
C VAL A 174 9.02 -7.42 -9.51
N ARG A 175 9.64 -7.11 -8.37
CA ARG A 175 9.04 -7.23 -7.04
C ARG A 175 8.95 -5.86 -6.40
N ILE A 176 7.80 -5.18 -6.53
CA ILE A 176 7.48 -4.02 -5.71
C ILE A 176 5.96 -4.04 -5.45
N VAL A 177 5.56 -4.41 -4.24
CA VAL A 177 4.19 -4.13 -3.75
C VAL A 177 4.32 -3.55 -2.35
N LYS A 178 4.01 -2.26 -2.22
CA LYS A 178 3.82 -1.61 -0.93
C LYS A 178 2.35 -1.79 -0.54
N ALA A 179 2.10 -2.69 0.41
CA ALA A 179 0.78 -2.86 1.02
C ALA A 179 0.71 -2.03 2.31
N THR A 180 -0.45 -1.45 2.58
CA THR A 180 -0.73 -0.72 3.83
C THR A 180 -1.87 -1.41 4.57
N PHE A 181 -1.86 -1.35 5.90
CA PHE A 181 -2.99 -1.79 6.71
C PHE A 181 -3.91 -0.60 6.94
N ASP A 182 -5.16 -0.72 6.51
CA ASP A 182 -6.20 0.26 6.75
C ASP A 182 -7.24 -0.36 7.69
N TYR A 183 -8.05 0.45 8.36
CA TYR A 183 -9.15 -0.05 9.18
C TYR A 183 -10.49 0.12 8.46
N HIS A 184 -11.34 -0.90 8.57
CA HIS A 184 -12.69 -0.90 8.03
C HIS A 184 -13.70 -1.04 9.17
N PHE A 185 -14.41 0.05 9.43
CA PHE A 185 -15.49 0.07 10.40
C PHE A 185 -16.81 -0.36 9.76
N THR A 186 -17.41 -1.41 10.31
CA THR A 186 -18.77 -1.86 9.98
C THR A 186 -19.71 -1.41 11.09
N ALA A 187 -20.61 -0.49 10.77
CA ALA A 187 -21.61 0.02 11.71
C ALA A 187 -22.61 -1.08 12.10
N SER A 188 -23.00 -1.10 13.37
CA SER A 188 -24.17 -1.83 13.86
C SER A 188 -25.38 -0.90 13.96
N ASP A 189 -26.55 -1.46 14.28
CA ASP A 189 -27.78 -0.69 14.48
C ASP A 189 -27.78 0.16 15.77
N ILE A 190 -26.69 0.11 16.55
CA ILE A 190 -26.57 0.82 17.83
C ILE A 190 -26.05 2.23 17.58
N THR A 191 -26.91 3.23 17.78
CA THR A 191 -26.56 4.64 17.66
C THR A 191 -27.02 5.44 18.88
N LYS A 192 -26.28 6.50 19.22
CA LYS A 192 -26.60 7.38 20.34
C LYS A 192 -26.11 8.80 20.08
N GLU A 193 -26.93 9.80 20.38
CA GLU A 193 -26.50 11.20 20.36
C GLU A 193 -25.59 11.51 21.55
N VAL A 194 -24.50 12.22 21.27
CA VAL A 194 -23.42 12.50 22.20
C VAL A 194 -22.89 13.92 22.03
N TYR A 195 -22.29 14.46 23.08
CA TYR A 195 -21.34 15.56 22.96
C TYR A 195 -19.94 14.99 22.80
N ALA A 196 -19.25 15.34 21.71
CA ALA A 196 -17.89 14.90 21.43
C ALA A 196 -17.11 15.94 20.62
N GLY A 197 -15.80 15.95 20.80
CA GLY A 197 -14.90 16.97 20.25
C GLY A 197 -14.18 17.73 21.36
N LEU A 198 -13.59 18.87 21.01
CA LEU A 198 -12.84 19.73 21.91
C LEU A 198 -13.37 21.17 21.92
N VAL A 199 -13.20 21.83 23.06
CA VAL A 199 -13.48 23.27 23.24
C VAL A 199 -12.18 24.03 23.47
N PRO A 200 -12.11 25.30 23.06
CA PRO A 200 -10.97 26.15 23.38
C PRO A 200 -10.94 26.43 24.89
N ILE A 201 -9.79 26.94 25.34
CA ILE A 201 -9.58 27.29 26.75
C ILE A 201 -10.54 28.42 27.13
N ASP A 202 -11.34 28.21 28.19
CA ASP A 202 -12.14 29.26 28.82
C ASP A 202 -11.59 29.57 30.21
N ILE A 203 -10.98 30.75 30.36
CA ILE A 203 -10.34 31.15 31.60
C ILE A 203 -11.34 31.33 32.76
N ARG A 204 -12.63 31.53 32.47
CA ARG A 204 -13.66 31.64 33.52
C ARG A 204 -13.86 30.33 34.25
N LEU A 205 -13.67 29.21 33.56
CA LEU A 205 -13.71 27.87 34.16
C LEU A 205 -12.52 27.62 35.06
N LEU A 206 -11.40 28.28 34.77
CA LEU A 206 -10.18 28.08 35.51
C LEU A 206 -10.39 28.38 37.00
N GLU A 207 -11.20 29.38 37.36
CA GLU A 207 -11.50 29.72 38.76
C GLU A 207 -12.23 28.59 39.51
N ASN A 208 -13.06 27.82 38.81
CA ASN A 208 -13.86 26.73 39.39
C ASN A 208 -13.09 25.41 39.53
N VAL A 209 -12.07 25.18 38.70
CA VAL A 209 -11.26 23.95 38.78
C VAL A 209 -10.19 24.10 39.87
N ARG A 210 -10.08 23.13 40.76
CA ARG A 210 -9.04 23.16 41.81
C ARG A 210 -7.66 23.03 41.16
N THR A 211 -6.69 23.81 41.64
CA THR A 211 -5.29 23.74 41.18
C THR A 211 -4.73 22.32 41.26
N ALA A 212 -5.11 21.58 42.30
CA ALA A 212 -4.70 20.21 42.53
C ALA A 212 -5.15 19.24 41.43
N ASP A 213 -6.27 19.50 40.76
CA ASP A 213 -6.82 18.66 39.68
C ASP A 213 -6.12 19.01 38.35
N LEU A 214 -5.98 20.31 38.04
CA LEU A 214 -5.22 20.77 36.86
C LEU A 214 -3.81 20.18 36.85
N TRP A 215 -3.15 20.20 38.00
CA TRP A 215 -1.80 19.67 38.15
C TRP A 215 -1.70 18.19 37.75
N VAL A 216 -2.69 17.36 38.10
CA VAL A 216 -2.67 15.93 37.74
C VAL A 216 -2.68 15.76 36.23
N TYR A 217 -3.47 16.54 35.49
CA TYR A 217 -3.49 16.48 34.03
C TYR A 217 -2.17 16.94 33.42
N PHE A 218 -1.60 18.05 33.91
CA PHE A 218 -0.30 18.50 33.43
C PHE A 218 0.79 17.46 33.70
N GLN A 219 0.90 16.93 34.91
CA GLN A 219 1.92 15.94 35.22
C GLN A 219 1.74 14.64 34.41
N ALA A 220 0.51 14.14 34.30
CA ALA A 220 0.24 12.87 33.63
C ALA A 220 0.48 12.92 32.11
N PHE A 221 0.24 14.06 31.47
CA PHE A 221 0.17 14.14 30.01
C PHE A 221 1.28 14.97 29.35
N THR A 222 2.04 15.78 30.10
CA THR A 222 3.17 16.56 29.53
C THR A 222 4.22 15.68 28.85
N SER A 223 4.39 14.44 29.28
CA SER A 223 5.39 13.54 28.68
C SER A 223 4.92 12.81 27.43
N ILE A 224 3.61 12.65 27.22
CA ILE A 224 3.09 11.66 26.28
C ILE A 224 1.94 12.14 25.39
N LEU A 225 1.29 13.28 25.67
CA LEU A 225 -0.01 13.62 25.08
C LEU A 225 -0.09 13.49 23.55
N LEU A 226 0.80 14.17 22.82
CA LEU A 226 0.83 14.18 21.36
C LEU A 226 1.41 12.89 20.74
N GLY A 227 2.00 12.01 21.56
CA GLY A 227 2.41 10.67 21.17
C GLY A 227 1.40 9.59 21.56
N HIS A 228 0.35 9.94 22.31
CA HIS A 228 -0.58 8.97 22.87
C HIS A 228 -1.75 8.70 21.91
N PRO A 229 -1.93 7.46 21.41
CA PRO A 229 -2.90 7.14 20.36
C PRO A 229 -4.37 7.28 20.79
N ARG A 230 -4.64 7.55 22.08
CA ARG A 230 -6.01 7.88 22.56
C ARG A 230 -6.43 9.32 22.27
N TYR A 231 -5.47 10.22 22.10
CA TYR A 231 -5.72 11.66 22.13
C TYR A 231 -5.26 12.40 20.89
N SER A 232 -4.29 11.83 20.18
CA SER A 232 -3.68 12.50 19.05
C SER A 232 -3.30 11.51 17.95
N VAL A 233 -3.37 12.01 16.72
CA VAL A 233 -2.88 11.32 15.52
C VAL A 233 -2.06 12.33 14.72
N PRO A 234 -0.90 11.95 14.17
CA PRO A 234 -0.17 12.81 13.23
C PRO A 234 -1.07 13.23 12.07
N PHE A 235 -1.09 14.52 11.76
CA PHE A 235 -2.03 15.08 10.78
C PHE A 235 -1.35 16.11 9.90
N HIS A 236 -1.26 15.84 8.60
CA HIS A 236 -0.62 16.77 7.67
C HIS A 236 -1.55 17.97 7.40
N THR A 237 -1.01 19.18 7.53
CA THR A 237 -1.70 20.43 7.20
C THR A 237 -0.87 21.18 6.16
N ASP A 238 -1.53 21.77 5.17
CA ASP A 238 -0.85 22.57 4.13
C ASP A 238 -0.11 23.79 4.71
N THR A 239 -0.49 24.22 5.90
CA THR A 239 0.14 25.31 6.66
C THR A 239 1.48 24.93 7.30
N CYS A 240 1.81 23.63 7.37
CA CYS A 240 2.96 23.10 8.09
C CYS A 240 4.12 22.80 7.12
N GLN A 241 5.15 23.66 7.11
CA GLN A 241 6.33 23.53 6.24
C GLN A 241 7.38 22.54 6.80
N THR A 242 8.59 22.48 6.20
CA THR A 242 9.62 21.44 6.41
C THR A 242 10.13 21.26 7.86
N ASN A 243 9.91 22.22 8.75
CA ASN A 243 10.32 22.16 10.18
C ASN A 243 9.12 22.21 11.14
N CYS A 244 7.96 21.76 10.69
CA CYS A 244 6.73 21.78 11.49
C CYS A 244 6.22 20.37 11.75
N LYS A 245 5.70 20.14 12.97
CA LYS A 245 4.99 18.93 13.36
C LYS A 245 3.52 19.28 13.58
N SER A 246 2.62 18.51 12.99
CA SER A 246 1.18 18.73 13.14
C SER A 246 0.44 17.48 13.59
N PHE A 247 -0.55 17.70 14.44
CA PHE A 247 -1.34 16.67 15.11
C PHE A 247 -2.80 17.06 15.09
N LEU A 248 -3.68 16.07 14.97
CA LEU A 248 -5.11 16.26 15.16
C LEU A 248 -5.52 15.62 16.48
N LEU A 249 -6.18 16.43 17.30
CA LEU A 249 -6.71 16.04 18.60
C LEU A 249 -8.25 16.02 18.49
N PRO A 250 -8.86 14.84 18.32
CA PRO A 250 -10.32 14.74 18.20
C PRO A 250 -11.06 14.77 19.53
N GLY A 251 -10.34 14.76 20.67
CA GLY A 251 -10.90 14.46 21.98
C GLY A 251 -10.78 12.97 22.33
N GLY A 252 -10.89 12.65 23.62
CA GLY A 252 -10.88 11.26 24.09
C GLY A 252 -12.28 10.64 24.10
N LEU A 253 -12.38 9.34 23.87
CA LEU A 253 -13.66 8.61 23.98
C LEU A 253 -14.26 8.74 25.39
N GLU A 254 -13.42 8.82 26.42
CA GLU A 254 -13.83 9.02 27.81
C GLU A 254 -14.32 10.44 28.11
N MET A 255 -14.06 11.39 27.22
CA MET A 255 -14.58 12.77 27.29
C MET A 255 -15.94 12.88 26.59
N ALA A 256 -16.35 11.88 25.81
CA ALA A 256 -17.66 11.88 25.20
C ALA A 256 -18.76 11.72 26.28
N ARG A 257 -19.81 12.53 26.20
CA ARG A 257 -20.97 12.50 27.10
C ARG A 257 -22.23 12.19 26.32
N GLN A 258 -23.18 11.51 26.95
CA GLN A 258 -24.49 11.35 26.33
C GLN A 258 -25.17 12.71 26.21
N TYR A 259 -25.85 12.95 25.09
CA TYR A 259 -26.64 14.16 24.92
C TYR A 259 -27.82 14.13 25.93
N SER A 260 -27.75 15.02 26.91
CA SER A 260 -28.67 15.10 28.05
C SER A 260 -28.61 16.52 28.64
N PRO A 261 -29.67 17.00 29.30
CA PRO A 261 -29.63 18.25 30.07
C PRO A 261 -28.55 18.25 31.17
N HIS A 262 -28.05 17.08 31.57
CA HIS A 262 -26.99 16.92 32.55
C HIS A 262 -25.79 16.21 31.93
N LEU A 263 -24.60 16.80 32.05
CA LEU A 263 -23.34 16.26 31.53
C LEU A 263 -22.71 15.17 32.43
N ASN A 264 -23.50 14.58 33.33
CA ASN A 264 -23.03 13.56 34.28
C ASN A 264 -23.01 12.13 33.71
N GLN A 265 -23.58 11.92 32.52
CA GLN A 265 -23.67 10.61 31.90
C GLN A 265 -22.52 10.39 30.91
N THR A 266 -21.63 9.47 31.24
CA THR A 266 -20.60 9.00 30.31
C THR A 266 -21.23 8.24 29.14
N LEU A 267 -20.50 8.15 28.03
CA LEU A 267 -20.92 7.37 26.87
C LEU A 267 -21.31 5.91 27.20
N PHE A 268 -20.59 5.31 28.16
CA PHE A 268 -20.78 3.91 28.56
C PHE A 268 -21.92 3.69 29.57
N ASN A 269 -22.53 4.77 30.06
CA ASN A 269 -23.63 4.65 30.99
C ASN A 269 -24.83 3.93 30.36
N GLY A 270 -25.46 3.02 31.10
CA GLY A 270 -26.56 2.18 30.60
C GLY A 270 -26.12 1.01 29.69
N GLY A 271 -24.82 0.82 29.43
CA GLY A 271 -24.31 -0.36 28.74
C GLY A 271 -24.67 -0.47 27.25
N ILE A 272 -25.10 0.63 26.62
CA ILE A 272 -25.57 0.68 25.22
C ILE A 272 -24.53 0.10 24.25
N PHE A 273 -23.24 0.36 24.49
CA PHE A 273 -22.14 -0.08 23.64
C PHE A 273 -21.43 -1.35 24.12
N ASN A 274 -21.93 -2.05 25.15
CA ASN A 274 -21.22 -3.20 25.75
C ASN A 274 -20.96 -4.35 24.77
N THR A 275 -21.83 -4.51 23.76
CA THR A 275 -21.75 -5.56 22.74
C THR A 275 -20.94 -5.17 21.52
N THR A 276 -20.42 -3.94 21.47
CA THR A 276 -19.67 -3.42 20.31
C THR A 276 -18.17 -3.56 20.54
N GLU A 277 -17.38 -3.67 19.46
CA GLU A 277 -15.92 -3.75 19.58
C GLU A 277 -15.28 -2.37 19.40
N ALA A 278 -15.87 -1.56 18.52
CA ALA A 278 -15.42 -0.21 18.22
C ALA A 278 -16.59 0.77 18.24
N ILE A 279 -16.30 2.02 18.56
CA ILE A 279 -17.25 3.13 18.56
C ILE A 279 -16.76 4.18 17.59
N ARG A 280 -17.58 4.53 16.60
CA ARG A 280 -17.32 5.62 15.67
C ARG A 280 -18.12 6.85 16.06
N ILE A 281 -17.44 7.96 16.28
CA ILE A 281 -18.07 9.27 16.46
C ILE A 281 -18.00 9.99 15.12
N GLU A 282 -19.16 10.32 14.56
CA GLU A 282 -19.23 10.98 13.26
C GLU A 282 -19.04 12.49 13.44
N GLY A 283 -18.33 13.18 12.53
CA GLY A 283 -18.31 14.65 12.52
C GLY A 283 -17.88 15.36 13.82
N SER A 284 -17.11 14.71 14.70
CA SER A 284 -16.62 15.35 15.94
C SER A 284 -15.71 16.53 15.62
N ARG A 285 -15.89 17.65 16.32
CA ARG A 285 -15.10 18.86 16.14
C ARG A 285 -13.81 18.79 16.98
N GLY A 286 -12.71 18.41 16.36
CA GLY A 286 -11.39 18.35 16.99
C GLY A 286 -10.56 19.62 16.78
N LEU A 287 -9.32 19.59 17.28
CA LEU A 287 -8.31 20.63 17.10
C LEU A 287 -7.11 20.09 16.32
N ALA A 288 -6.84 20.66 15.16
CA ALA A 288 -5.57 20.47 14.46
C ALA A 288 -4.55 21.48 15.02
N LEU A 289 -3.47 20.97 15.60
CA LEU A 289 -2.36 21.77 16.13
C LEU A 289 -1.17 21.64 15.20
N SER A 290 -0.50 22.76 14.98
CA SER A 290 0.80 22.82 14.30
C SER A 290 1.82 23.43 15.24
N PHE A 291 2.98 22.80 15.31
CA PHE A 291 4.12 23.19 16.13
C PHE A 291 5.29 23.47 15.20
N GLU A 292 5.67 24.74 15.12
CA GLU A 292 6.79 25.23 14.34
C GLU A 292 7.95 25.51 15.30
N HIS A 293 9.13 24.93 15.01
CA HIS A 293 10.32 25.24 15.78
C HIS A 293 10.79 26.66 15.47
N MET A 294 11.06 27.44 16.50
CA MET A 294 11.55 28.81 16.35
C MET A 294 13.08 28.82 16.39
N ASP A 295 13.72 29.65 15.57
CA ASP A 295 15.18 29.78 15.55
C ASP A 295 15.73 30.17 16.93
N SER A 296 16.91 29.64 17.27
CA SER A 296 17.63 29.92 18.51
C SER A 296 18.05 31.39 18.56
N GLY A 297 17.21 32.24 19.14
CA GLY A 297 17.40 33.69 19.14
C GLY A 297 16.13 34.51 19.36
N TYR A 298 14.96 33.88 19.39
CA TYR A 298 13.72 34.55 19.79
C TYR A 298 13.83 35.08 21.24
N ASN A 299 13.64 36.39 21.39
CA ASN A 299 13.71 37.06 22.69
C ASN A 299 12.30 37.46 23.15
N PHE A 300 11.90 36.96 24.30
CA PHE A 300 10.67 37.36 24.98
C PHE A 300 10.87 38.67 25.75
N ASP A 301 9.80 39.45 25.92
CA ASP A 301 9.78 40.52 26.90
C ASP A 301 9.66 39.90 28.31
N TRP A 302 10.80 39.83 28.98
CA TRP A 302 10.97 39.28 30.33
C TRP A 302 10.01 39.85 31.37
N SER A 303 9.49 41.06 31.17
CA SER A 303 8.66 41.77 32.14
C SER A 303 7.16 41.48 31.99
N THR A 304 6.70 41.24 30.76
CA THR A 304 5.27 41.10 30.45
C THR A 304 4.89 39.70 29.98
N GLU A 305 5.81 38.99 29.33
CA GLU A 305 5.55 37.71 28.67
C GLU A 305 6.01 36.50 29.48
N CYS A 306 6.82 36.73 30.51
CA CYS A 306 7.48 35.67 31.27
C CYS A 306 6.92 35.52 32.69
N LEU A 307 6.75 34.28 33.09
CA LEU A 307 6.39 33.86 34.43
C LEU A 307 7.60 33.27 35.15
N TYR A 308 7.79 33.73 36.38
CA TYR A 308 8.82 33.26 37.31
C TYR A 308 8.17 32.64 38.54
N PRO A 309 8.04 31.31 38.58
CA PRO A 309 7.63 30.54 39.74
C PRO A 309 8.48 30.81 40.98
N ASP A 310 7.92 31.62 41.89
CA ASP A 310 8.24 31.69 43.32
C ASP A 310 9.68 32.07 43.73
N LEU A 311 10.05 33.35 43.68
CA LEU A 311 11.35 33.85 44.19
C LEU A 311 11.48 33.90 45.72
N ARG A 312 10.61 33.22 46.49
CA ARG A 312 10.65 33.29 47.95
C ARG A 312 11.85 32.57 48.56
N ASP A 313 12.34 33.13 49.67
CA ASP A 313 13.37 32.53 50.51
C ASP A 313 12.87 31.22 51.14
N GLY A 314 13.65 30.14 50.97
CA GLY A 314 13.37 28.81 51.51
C GLY A 314 12.70 27.82 50.54
N ALA A 315 12.31 28.25 49.34
CA ALA A 315 11.84 27.34 48.29
C ALA A 315 13.00 26.52 47.68
N LYS A 316 12.70 25.32 47.18
CA LYS A 316 13.67 24.38 46.61
C LYS A 316 14.45 25.00 45.42
N PRO A 317 15.68 24.52 45.13
CA PRO A 317 16.51 25.05 44.05
C PRO A 317 15.96 24.80 42.63
N ASP A 318 14.91 23.98 42.48
CA ASP A 318 14.30 23.69 41.17
C ASP A 318 13.47 24.88 40.67
N ARG A 319 14.05 25.64 39.72
CA ARG A 319 13.44 26.81 39.10
C ARG A 319 13.23 26.61 37.60
N VAL A 320 12.06 27.00 37.12
CA VAL A 320 11.68 27.02 35.70
C VAL A 320 11.23 28.43 35.35
N GLN A 321 11.60 28.95 34.19
CA GLN A 321 11.05 30.17 33.62
C GLN A 321 10.26 29.76 32.38
N ILE A 322 9.01 30.22 32.27
CA ILE A 322 8.17 29.98 31.09
C ILE A 322 7.69 31.32 30.55
N CYS A 323 7.79 31.52 29.25
CA CYS A 323 7.34 32.72 28.57
C CYS A 323 6.33 32.37 27.48
N VAL A 324 5.35 33.25 27.28
CA VAL A 324 4.33 33.12 26.24
C VAL A 324 4.11 34.47 25.57
N HIS A 325 4.30 34.52 24.26
CA HIS A 325 4.08 35.68 23.42
C HIS A 325 2.93 35.43 22.43
N GLN A 326 2.16 36.48 22.18
CA GLN A 326 1.08 36.46 21.19
C GLN A 326 1.62 36.81 19.79
N SER A 327 1.76 35.83 18.90
CA SER A 327 2.25 36.08 17.53
C SER A 327 1.14 36.55 16.59
N THR A 328 0.04 35.79 16.53
CA THR A 328 -1.19 36.15 15.79
C THR A 328 -2.39 35.76 16.61
N ASN A 329 -3.60 36.20 16.28
CA ASN A 329 -4.81 35.85 17.05
C ASN A 329 -5.04 34.32 17.22
N SER A 330 -4.47 33.48 16.35
CA SER A 330 -4.58 32.02 16.41
C SER A 330 -3.27 31.29 16.74
N SER A 331 -2.19 32.02 17.01
CA SER A 331 -0.88 31.43 17.33
C SER A 331 -0.21 32.06 18.53
N VAL A 332 0.39 31.20 19.35
CA VAL A 332 1.18 31.60 20.52
C VAL A 332 2.58 31.02 20.40
N ILE A 333 3.57 31.83 20.75
CA ILE A 333 4.96 31.38 20.86
C ILE A 333 5.20 31.15 22.34
N ALA A 334 5.64 29.95 22.71
CA ALA A 334 6.04 29.65 24.07
C ALA A 334 7.49 29.23 24.11
N GLY A 335 8.15 29.58 25.21
CA GLY A 335 9.48 29.13 25.52
C GLY A 335 9.58 28.79 26.99
N TRP A 336 10.48 27.87 27.32
CA TRP A 336 10.81 27.62 28.71
C TRP A 336 12.30 27.36 28.88
N THR A 337 12.80 27.59 30.08
CA THR A 337 14.16 27.20 30.48
C THR A 337 14.16 26.88 31.96
N SER A 338 15.09 26.04 32.40
CA SER A 338 15.29 25.72 33.80
C SER A 338 16.61 26.28 34.31
N CYS A 339 16.78 26.27 35.64
CA CYS A 339 18.09 26.49 36.23
C CYS A 339 19.09 25.44 35.69
N PRO A 340 20.22 25.86 35.07
CA PRO A 340 21.23 24.93 34.55
C PRO A 340 21.87 24.09 35.66
N GLU A 341 22.33 22.88 35.32
CA GLU A 341 22.93 21.94 36.29
C GLU A 341 24.07 22.57 37.12
N ALA A 342 24.95 23.36 36.49
CA ALA A 342 26.06 24.00 37.18
C ALA A 342 25.61 25.00 38.27
N VAL A 343 24.55 25.76 38.01
CA VAL A 343 23.98 26.75 38.97
C VAL A 343 23.12 26.03 40.03
N PHE A 344 22.50 24.92 39.65
CA PHE A 344 21.75 24.05 40.56
C PHE A 344 22.66 23.38 41.59
N GLN A 345 23.79 22.81 41.18
CA GLN A 345 24.75 22.17 42.08
C GLN A 345 25.39 23.15 43.07
N SER A 346 25.55 24.42 42.68
CA SER A 346 26.02 25.48 43.57
C SER A 346 24.93 26.08 44.45
N ASN A 347 23.70 25.52 44.41
CA ASN A 347 22.52 26.02 45.11
C ASN A 347 22.28 27.54 44.89
N SER A 348 22.62 28.03 43.69
CA SER A 348 22.62 29.45 43.35
C SER A 348 21.47 29.85 42.42
N CYS A 349 20.50 28.96 42.17
CA CYS A 349 19.37 29.23 41.26
C CYS A 349 18.50 30.42 41.70
N THR A 350 18.56 30.82 42.98
CA THR A 350 17.83 31.98 43.54
C THR A 350 18.65 33.26 43.57
N THR A 351 19.98 33.15 43.60
CA THR A 351 20.89 34.30 43.72
C THR A 351 21.48 34.69 42.36
N ASP A 352 21.87 33.71 41.55
CA ASP A 352 22.31 33.89 40.18
C ASP A 352 21.12 33.75 39.22
N LEU A 353 20.60 34.90 38.81
CA LEU A 353 19.48 35.02 37.86
C LEU A 353 19.97 35.21 36.42
N SER A 354 21.27 35.05 36.14
CA SER A 354 21.84 35.30 34.80
C SER A 354 21.30 34.35 33.74
N TRP A 355 20.97 33.11 34.11
CA TRP A 355 20.40 32.11 33.22
C TRP A 355 19.00 32.50 32.71
N MET A 356 18.23 33.29 33.47
CA MET A 356 16.90 33.76 33.08
C MET A 356 16.92 34.91 32.06
N ARG A 357 18.09 35.50 31.80
CA ARG A 357 18.25 36.62 30.85
C ARG A 357 18.83 36.16 29.51
N ARG A 358 19.19 34.88 29.38
CA ARG A 358 19.72 34.32 28.14
C ARG A 358 18.56 34.01 27.19
N PRO A 359 18.76 34.11 25.85
CA PRO A 359 17.76 33.67 24.90
C PRO A 359 17.29 32.25 25.22
N MET A 360 15.98 32.02 25.19
CA MET A 360 15.43 30.72 25.57
C MET A 360 15.84 29.67 24.52
N PRO A 361 16.51 28.58 24.92
CA PRO A 361 16.99 27.58 23.98
C PRO A 361 15.86 26.69 23.43
N TRP A 362 14.76 26.57 24.17
CA TRP A 362 13.62 25.72 23.79
C TRP A 362 12.38 26.58 23.57
N THR A 363 12.10 26.83 22.29
CA THR A 363 11.00 27.68 21.84
C THR A 363 10.19 26.99 20.77
N VAL A 364 8.86 27.12 20.86
CA VAL A 364 7.92 26.56 19.89
C VAL A 364 6.79 27.53 19.63
N LYS A 365 6.38 27.65 18.38
CA LYS A 365 5.16 28.35 17.98
C LYS A 365 4.06 27.33 17.76
N MET A 366 2.96 27.47 18.51
CA MET A 366 1.78 26.64 18.38
C MET A 366 0.67 27.43 17.69
N THR A 367 0.09 26.86 16.64
CA THR A 367 -1.11 27.38 15.98
C THR A 367 -2.21 26.33 16.02
N ALA A 368 -3.45 26.75 16.33
CA ALA A 368 -4.59 25.85 16.47
C ALA A 368 -5.70 26.16 15.47
N TYR A 369 -6.30 25.09 14.95
CA TYR A 369 -7.41 25.14 14.00
C TYR A 369 -8.50 24.14 14.40
N TYR A 370 -9.75 24.46 14.14
CA TYR A 370 -10.82 23.47 14.20
C TYR A 370 -10.77 22.59 12.96
N GLN A 371 -10.94 21.30 13.19
CA GLN A 371 -11.06 20.30 12.13
C GLN A 371 -12.13 19.28 12.53
N SER A 372 -13.19 19.19 11.73
CA SER A 372 -14.18 18.13 11.91
C SER A 372 -13.63 16.81 11.40
N ALA A 373 -13.83 15.75 12.16
CA ALA A 373 -13.36 14.42 11.82
C ALA A 373 -14.34 13.35 12.29
N THR A 374 -14.47 12.30 11.48
CA THR A 374 -15.08 11.05 11.91
C THR A 374 -13.98 10.16 12.49
N VAL A 375 -14.17 9.74 13.73
CA VAL A 375 -13.13 9.06 14.51
C VAL A 375 -13.65 7.75 15.04
N THR A 376 -12.93 6.68 14.79
CA THR A 376 -13.24 5.34 15.30
C THR A 376 -12.29 5.02 16.44
N TYR A 377 -12.87 4.70 17.60
CA TYR A 377 -12.15 4.32 18.79
C TYR A 377 -12.32 2.84 19.08
N ASP A 378 -11.28 2.23 19.62
CA ASP A 378 -11.35 0.93 20.29
C ASP A 378 -12.17 1.09 21.57
N ARG A 379 -13.20 0.27 21.76
CA ARG A 379 -14.07 0.38 22.93
C ARG A 379 -13.35 0.04 24.24
N VAL A 380 -12.45 -0.95 24.21
CA VAL A 380 -11.82 -1.52 25.40
C VAL A 380 -10.78 -0.57 25.97
N ASN A 381 -9.97 0.03 25.09
CA ASN A 381 -8.86 0.88 25.52
C ASN A 381 -9.03 2.36 25.16
N GLY A 382 -10.02 2.75 24.35
CA GLY A 382 -10.26 4.16 23.96
C GLY A 382 -9.24 4.74 22.98
N SER A 383 -8.36 3.92 22.39
CA SER A 383 -7.40 4.36 21.38
C SER A 383 -8.08 4.66 20.05
N ILE A 384 -7.55 5.64 19.32
CA ILE A 384 -8.00 5.99 17.99
C ILE A 384 -7.47 4.93 17.02
N ILE A 385 -8.40 4.24 16.34
CA ILE A 385 -8.13 3.21 15.34
C ILE A 385 -8.10 3.80 13.93
N ASP A 386 -9.14 4.56 13.58
CA ASP A 386 -9.29 5.21 12.27
C ASP A 386 -9.69 6.67 12.50
N LEU A 387 -9.13 7.56 11.68
CA LEU A 387 -9.48 8.96 11.68
C LEU A 387 -9.64 9.43 10.24
N ARG A 388 -10.80 10.02 9.94
CA ARG A 388 -11.09 10.63 8.65
C ARG A 388 -11.47 12.08 8.87
N ALA A 389 -10.54 12.97 8.52
CA ALA A 389 -10.82 14.39 8.46
C ALA A 389 -11.90 14.63 7.40
N LEU A 390 -12.96 15.35 7.79
CA LEU A 390 -14.03 15.72 6.88
C LEU A 390 -13.72 17.11 6.31
N PRO A 391 -13.83 17.31 4.99
CA PRO A 391 -13.78 18.65 4.44
C PRO A 391 -15.00 19.45 4.93
N HIS A 392 -14.81 20.76 5.15
CA HIS A 392 -15.89 21.65 5.61
C HIS A 392 -16.99 21.81 4.54
N ASP A 393 -16.60 21.73 3.26
CA ASP A 393 -17.48 21.61 2.10
C ASP A 393 -16.94 20.49 1.19
N PRO A 394 -17.77 19.53 0.72
CA PRO A 394 -17.32 18.43 -0.16
C PRO A 394 -16.68 18.90 -1.49
N SER A 395 -16.83 20.17 -1.84
CA SER A 395 -16.24 20.80 -3.04
C SER A 395 -14.95 21.61 -2.78
N THR A 396 -14.56 21.81 -1.51
CA THR A 396 -13.32 22.50 -1.13
C THR A 396 -12.39 21.61 -0.29
N PRO A 397 -11.07 21.85 -0.28
CA PRO A 397 -10.18 21.21 0.68
C PRO A 397 -10.65 21.51 2.12
N PRO A 398 -10.31 20.66 3.11
CA PRO A 398 -10.73 20.87 4.50
C PRO A 398 -10.30 22.24 5.01
N ASP A 399 -11.27 23.17 5.10
CA ASP A 399 -11.02 24.52 5.60
C ASP A 399 -10.73 24.49 7.10
N LEU A 400 -9.46 24.70 7.43
CA LEU A 400 -8.98 24.88 8.79
C LEU A 400 -9.49 26.21 9.35
N ILE A 401 -10.43 26.16 10.29
CA ILE A 401 -10.96 27.37 10.93
C ILE A 401 -10.06 27.76 12.09
N ASN A 402 -9.44 28.94 12.04
CA ASN A 402 -8.57 29.45 13.10
C ASN A 402 -9.25 29.43 14.48
N VAL A 403 -8.60 28.83 15.47
CA VAL A 403 -9.02 28.86 16.87
C VAL A 403 -8.31 30.02 17.55
N PRO A 404 -9.01 30.95 18.21
CA PRO A 404 -8.36 32.03 18.91
C PRO A 404 -7.55 31.47 20.09
N LEU A 405 -6.25 31.78 20.12
CA LEU A 405 -5.35 31.46 21.23
C LEU A 405 -4.91 32.76 21.89
N SER A 406 -4.91 32.79 23.22
CA SER A 406 -4.59 33.98 24.01
C SER A 406 -3.39 33.70 24.91
N ALA A 407 -2.28 34.38 24.66
CA ALA A 407 -1.07 34.29 25.48
C ALA A 407 -1.36 34.68 26.95
N VAL A 408 -2.24 35.66 27.15
CA VAL A 408 -2.68 36.11 28.47
C VAL A 408 -3.40 34.99 29.23
N ASP A 409 -4.23 34.20 28.57
CA ASP A 409 -4.97 33.11 29.21
C ASP A 409 -4.04 31.93 29.55
N TYR A 410 -3.06 31.62 28.69
CA TYR A 410 -1.99 30.68 29.02
C TYR A 410 -1.16 31.14 30.23
N LEU A 411 -0.78 32.42 30.30
CA LEU A 411 -0.02 32.95 31.43
C LEU A 411 -0.82 32.89 32.74
N LYS A 412 -2.12 33.18 32.71
CA LYS A 412 -2.99 33.02 33.88
C LYS A 412 -3.09 31.56 34.32
N LEU A 413 -3.24 30.63 33.37
CA LEU A 413 -3.24 29.20 33.63
C LEU A 413 -1.92 28.75 34.26
N PHE A 414 -0.79 29.10 33.65
CA PHE A 414 0.54 28.74 34.15
C PHE A 414 0.84 29.35 35.51
N ARG A 415 0.39 30.58 35.76
CA ARG A 415 0.48 31.18 37.09
C ARG A 415 -0.27 30.34 38.13
N LYS A 416 -1.44 29.81 37.79
CA LYS A 416 -2.21 28.97 38.72
C LYS A 416 -1.52 27.63 39.01
N ILE A 417 -0.85 27.01 38.04
CA ILE A 417 -0.25 25.67 38.21
C ILE A 417 1.24 25.66 38.59
N LEU A 418 1.95 26.79 38.41
CA LEU A 418 3.39 26.89 38.71
C LEU A 418 3.70 27.84 39.86
N VAL A 419 2.82 28.79 40.22
CA VAL A 419 3.10 29.76 41.30
C VAL A 419 2.30 29.43 42.55
N HIS A 420 3.00 29.38 43.68
CA HIS A 420 2.38 29.23 44.99
C HIS A 420 1.56 30.46 45.36
N THR A 421 0.31 30.27 45.80
CA THR A 421 -0.49 31.35 46.36
C THR A 421 0.10 31.80 47.71
N GLY A 422 -0.06 33.09 48.05
CA GLY A 422 0.62 33.80 49.14
C GLY A 422 0.74 33.09 50.49
N ASN A 423 -0.19 32.21 50.85
CA ASN A 423 -0.35 31.67 52.20
C ASN A 423 -0.33 30.13 52.27
N ALA A 424 0.06 29.43 51.19
CA ALA A 424 0.12 27.97 51.20
C ALA A 424 1.22 27.50 52.16
N SER A 425 0.83 26.84 53.26
CA SER A 425 1.80 26.21 54.17
C SER A 425 2.50 25.03 53.47
N ILE A 426 3.65 24.59 53.99
CA ILE A 426 4.35 23.40 53.47
C ILE A 426 3.45 22.14 53.51
N THR A 427 2.45 22.13 54.40
CA THR A 427 1.44 21.06 54.51
C THR A 427 0.32 21.17 53.48
N ASP A 428 0.24 22.25 52.69
CA ASP A 428 -0.73 22.39 51.62
C ASP A 428 -0.37 21.40 50.49
N LEU A 429 -1.35 20.57 50.12
CA LEU A 429 -1.23 19.62 49.02
C LEU A 429 -0.83 20.33 47.71
N SER A 430 -1.28 21.57 47.51
CA SER A 430 -0.96 22.40 46.35
C SER A 430 0.53 22.73 46.30
N TYR A 431 1.15 23.04 47.45
CA TYR A 431 2.57 23.36 47.55
C TYR A 431 3.44 22.15 47.14
N THR A 432 3.13 20.97 47.67
CA THR A 432 3.87 19.75 47.35
C THR A 432 3.74 19.37 45.87
N LYS A 433 2.54 19.52 45.30
CA LYS A 433 2.26 19.25 43.89
C LYS A 433 3.02 20.19 42.96
N ILE A 434 2.91 21.51 43.18
CA ILE A 434 3.64 22.51 42.37
C ILE A 434 5.15 22.24 42.37
N ASN A 435 5.73 21.92 43.54
CA ASN A 435 7.15 21.58 43.60
C ASN A 435 7.51 20.30 42.86
N SER A 436 6.61 19.31 42.80
CA SER A 436 6.83 18.09 42.03
C SER A 436 6.86 18.36 40.52
N ILE A 437 5.97 19.20 39.97
CA ILE A 437 6.01 19.51 38.54
C ILE A 437 7.22 20.38 38.17
N LEU A 438 7.61 21.32 39.05
CA LEU A 438 8.83 22.10 38.86
C LEU A 438 10.06 21.19 38.89
N TYR A 439 10.12 20.24 39.82
CA TYR A 439 11.18 19.23 39.86
C TYR A 439 11.20 18.39 38.57
N ASP A 440 10.04 17.88 38.13
CA ASP A 440 9.96 17.04 36.92
C ASP A 440 10.44 17.79 35.67
N ILE A 441 10.02 19.05 35.49
CA ILE A 441 10.46 19.89 34.36
C ILE A 441 11.96 20.21 34.46
N THR A 442 12.44 20.66 35.62
CA THR A 442 13.87 20.99 35.77
C THR A 442 14.78 19.78 35.61
N TRP A 443 14.39 18.63 36.17
CA TRP A 443 15.10 17.37 36.00
C TRP A 443 15.18 16.96 34.53
N LEU A 444 14.07 17.10 33.80
CA LEU A 444 14.00 16.82 32.38
C LEU A 444 14.97 17.68 31.57
N HIS A 445 14.97 18.99 31.80
CA HIS A 445 15.87 19.91 31.12
C HIS A 445 17.34 19.55 31.38
N ARG A 446 17.72 19.35 32.65
CA ARG A 446 19.11 18.99 33.03
C ARG A 446 19.52 17.66 32.42
N THR A 447 18.60 16.70 32.36
CA THR A 447 18.84 15.37 31.76
C THR A 447 19.14 15.47 30.26
N TYR A 448 18.36 16.23 29.49
CA TYR A 448 18.61 16.38 28.04
C TYR A 448 19.74 17.36 27.70
N GLU A 449 20.05 18.30 28.59
CA GLU A 449 21.19 19.21 28.40
C GLU A 449 22.53 18.51 28.69
N VAL A 450 22.60 17.70 29.76
CA VAL A 450 23.86 17.12 30.25
C VAL A 450 24.03 15.66 29.86
N THR A 451 23.00 14.83 30.05
CA THR A 451 23.09 13.36 29.87
C THR A 451 22.84 12.93 28.44
N PHE A 452 21.89 13.59 27.75
CA PHE A 452 21.49 13.24 26.37
C PHE A 452 21.56 14.44 25.42
N PRO A 453 22.76 15.06 25.23
CA PRO A 453 22.92 16.27 24.44
C PRO A 453 22.59 16.09 22.95
N ASP A 454 22.53 14.86 22.45
CA ASP A 454 22.14 14.54 21.07
C ASP A 454 20.62 14.65 20.85
N GLN A 455 19.81 14.68 21.92
CA GLN A 455 18.34 14.75 21.86
C GLN A 455 17.81 16.14 22.25
N LYS A 456 18.35 17.19 21.60
CA LYS A 456 18.00 18.60 21.92
C LYS A 456 16.52 18.95 21.69
N ASP A 457 15.82 18.19 20.86
CA ASP A 457 14.40 18.42 20.52
C ASP A 457 13.43 17.86 21.57
N ALA A 458 13.91 17.06 22.52
CA ALA A 458 13.05 16.46 23.52
C ALA A 458 12.35 17.54 24.37
N PRO A 459 13.02 18.50 25.02
CA PRO A 459 12.35 19.55 25.80
C PRO A 459 11.35 20.38 24.98
N VAL A 460 11.57 20.57 23.68
CA VAL A 460 10.60 21.22 22.78
C VAL A 460 9.34 20.36 22.61
N THR A 461 9.51 19.04 22.47
CA THR A 461 8.39 18.10 22.38
C THR A 461 7.58 18.05 23.69
N TYR A 462 8.24 18.08 24.85
CA TYR A 462 7.56 18.21 26.14
C TYR A 462 6.83 19.54 26.28
N LEU A 463 7.39 20.64 25.76
CA LEU A 463 6.69 21.93 25.72
C LEU A 463 5.45 21.87 24.82
N SER A 464 5.54 21.26 23.64
CA SER A 464 4.39 21.06 22.75
C SER A 464 3.26 20.27 23.45
N ASN A 465 3.60 19.20 24.16
CA ASN A 465 2.64 18.45 24.97
C ASN A 465 2.05 19.34 26.08
N PHE A 466 2.89 20.07 26.82
CA PHE A 466 2.48 20.97 27.90
C PHE A 466 1.46 22.02 27.42
N LEU A 467 1.68 22.61 26.24
CA LEU A 467 0.76 23.56 25.61
C LEU A 467 -0.56 22.91 25.15
N ALA A 468 -0.51 21.64 24.71
CA ALA A 468 -1.68 20.92 24.22
C ALA A 468 -2.60 20.41 25.35
N VAL A 469 -2.10 20.21 26.58
CA VAL A 469 -2.89 19.75 27.74
C VAL A 469 -4.19 20.55 27.94
N PRO A 470 -4.17 21.88 28.06
CA PRO A 470 -5.40 22.64 28.29
C PRO A 470 -6.37 22.63 27.11
N LEU A 471 -5.89 22.41 25.89
CA LEU A 471 -6.73 22.26 24.70
C LEU A 471 -7.41 20.88 24.66
N GLN A 472 -6.67 19.82 25.02
CA GLN A 472 -7.23 18.47 25.07
C GLN A 472 -8.25 18.29 26.20
N PHE A 473 -7.96 18.83 27.39
CA PHE A 473 -8.77 18.61 28.59
C PHE A 473 -9.71 19.77 28.93
N GLY A 474 -9.85 20.76 28.03
CA GLY A 474 -10.76 21.89 28.20
C GLY A 474 -12.22 21.46 28.38
N VAL A 475 -12.65 20.43 27.65
CA VAL A 475 -14.02 19.85 27.78
C VAL A 475 -14.22 19.30 29.19
N VAL A 476 -13.24 18.60 29.74
CA VAL A 476 -13.31 18.04 31.10
C VAL A 476 -13.44 19.15 32.14
N ALA A 477 -12.80 20.30 31.94
CA ALA A 477 -12.98 21.46 32.80
C ALA A 477 -14.41 22.03 32.73
N VAL A 478 -15.01 22.10 31.53
CA VAL A 478 -16.43 22.49 31.36
C VAL A 478 -17.35 21.52 32.08
N GLU A 479 -17.14 20.21 31.90
CA GLU A 479 -17.93 19.17 32.54
C GLU A 479 -17.84 19.24 34.07
N PHE A 480 -16.62 19.41 34.59
CA PHE A 480 -16.38 19.56 36.02
C PHE A 480 -17.08 20.81 36.58
N ALA A 481 -16.96 21.95 35.89
CA ALA A 481 -17.65 23.17 36.28
C ALA A 481 -19.17 22.99 36.27
N ASN A 482 -19.73 22.36 35.23
CA ASN A 482 -21.16 22.07 35.16
C ASN A 482 -21.63 21.17 36.32
N TYR A 483 -20.84 20.16 36.68
CA TYR A 483 -21.16 19.28 37.81
C TYR A 483 -21.07 19.95 39.19
N THR A 484 -20.18 20.93 39.35
CA THR A 484 -19.88 21.55 40.65
C THR A 484 -20.62 22.84 40.94
N VAL A 485 -21.09 23.55 39.91
CA VAL A 485 -21.77 24.83 40.10
C VAL A 485 -23.18 24.59 40.66
N GLU A 486 -23.43 25.08 41.86
CA GLU A 486 -24.76 25.03 42.47
C GLU A 486 -25.78 25.81 41.63
N ARG A 487 -27.02 25.30 41.55
CA ARG A 487 -28.06 25.80 40.62
C ARG A 487 -28.32 27.30 40.75
N TRP A 488 -28.26 27.85 41.97
CA TRP A 488 -28.44 29.29 42.20
C TRP A 488 -27.29 30.15 41.67
N MET A 489 -26.06 29.62 41.59
CA MET A 489 -24.92 30.32 40.98
C MET A 489 -25.05 30.38 39.45
N VAL A 490 -25.62 29.34 38.83
CA VAL A 490 -25.95 29.35 37.39
C VAL A 490 -26.92 30.48 37.07
N ASP A 491 -27.97 30.63 37.89
CA ASP A 491 -28.97 31.67 37.72
C ASP A 491 -28.39 33.07 37.96
N ALA A 492 -27.54 33.23 38.96
CA ALA A 492 -26.95 34.52 39.33
C ALA A 492 -25.82 35.00 38.40
N PHE A 493 -24.92 34.11 37.95
CA PHE A 493 -23.70 34.50 37.22
C PHE A 493 -23.78 34.28 35.71
N LEU A 494 -24.59 33.32 35.26
CA LEU A 494 -24.67 32.97 33.84
C LEU A 494 -26.04 33.30 33.23
N GLY A 495 -26.89 34.05 33.95
CA GLY A 495 -28.23 34.42 33.49
C GLY A 495 -29.13 33.21 33.25
N GLY A 496 -28.99 32.17 34.09
CA GLY A 496 -29.78 30.93 34.00
C GLY A 496 -29.37 29.97 32.88
N LYS A 497 -28.34 30.30 32.10
CA LYS A 497 -27.75 29.40 31.11
C LYS A 497 -26.54 28.73 31.75
N GLY A 498 -26.67 27.47 32.18
CA GLY A 498 -25.54 26.71 32.72
C GLY A 498 -24.33 26.66 31.78
N PHE A 499 -23.21 26.10 32.26
CA PHE A 499 -22.06 25.76 31.41
C PHE A 499 -22.44 24.58 30.48
N LEU A 500 -23.30 24.84 29.50
CA LEU A 500 -23.70 23.89 28.49
C LEU A 500 -22.56 23.76 27.48
N LEU A 501 -22.30 22.53 27.07
CA LEU A 501 -21.41 22.30 25.93
C LEU A 501 -22.04 22.93 24.68
N PRO A 502 -21.23 23.55 23.79
CA PRO A 502 -21.75 24.11 22.55
C PRO A 502 -22.51 23.05 21.74
N GLU A 503 -23.65 23.44 21.14
CA GLU A 503 -24.43 22.57 20.24
C GLU A 503 -23.59 22.05 19.06
N GLU A 504 -22.50 22.75 18.72
CA GLU A 504 -21.55 22.33 17.68
C GLU A 504 -20.78 21.04 18.03
N LEU A 505 -20.74 20.64 19.31
CA LEU A 505 -20.17 19.37 19.75
C LEU A 505 -21.20 18.23 19.72
N ARG A 506 -22.47 18.54 19.46
CA ARG A 506 -23.52 17.52 19.37
C ARG A 506 -23.30 16.72 18.11
N THR A 507 -23.17 15.41 18.29
CA THR A 507 -23.01 14.48 17.19
C THR A 507 -23.54 13.09 17.54
N VAL A 508 -23.30 12.10 16.68
CA VAL A 508 -23.77 10.72 16.82
C VAL A 508 -22.58 9.79 17.02
N ALA A 509 -22.65 8.98 18.08
CA ALA A 509 -21.82 7.81 18.27
C ALA A 509 -22.52 6.58 17.71
N VAL A 510 -21.80 5.81 16.90
CA VAL A 510 -22.26 4.60 16.23
C VAL A 510 -21.41 3.44 16.72
N GLY A 511 -22.05 2.40 17.23
CA GLY A 511 -21.42 1.16 17.63
C GLY A 511 -21.09 0.31 16.40
N GLY A 512 -20.08 -0.55 16.50
CA GLY A 512 -19.76 -1.44 15.39
C GLY A 512 -18.59 -2.37 15.66
N HIS A 513 -18.10 -2.96 14.58
CA HIS A 513 -16.93 -3.81 14.55
C HIS A 513 -15.88 -3.14 13.65
N SER A 514 -14.63 -3.10 14.12
CA SER A 514 -13.51 -2.58 13.34
C SER A 514 -12.62 -3.74 12.95
N THR A 515 -12.50 -3.99 11.64
CA THR A 515 -11.61 -5.02 11.10
C THR A 515 -10.43 -4.35 10.43
N THR A 516 -9.23 -4.89 10.62
CA THR A 516 -8.09 -4.50 9.81
C THR A 516 -8.29 -5.04 8.40
N ARG A 517 -8.03 -4.22 7.39
CA ARG A 517 -7.98 -4.63 5.98
C ARG A 517 -6.58 -4.38 5.43
N LEU A 518 -6.18 -5.22 4.47
CA LEU A 518 -5.00 -4.92 3.66
C LEU A 518 -5.43 -4.03 2.49
N GLY A 519 -4.92 -2.81 2.44
CA GLY A 519 -5.07 -1.88 1.33
C GLY A 519 -3.83 -1.91 0.43
N ILE A 520 -4.05 -1.68 -0.86
CA ILE A 520 -2.97 -1.29 -1.77
C ILE A 520 -3.30 0.06 -2.37
N THR A 521 -2.28 0.82 -2.74
CA THR A 521 -2.51 2.05 -3.51
C THR A 521 -3.20 1.69 -4.84
N LYS A 522 -4.26 2.43 -5.19
CA LYS A 522 -5.11 2.11 -6.36
C LYS A 522 -4.29 1.92 -7.64
N TRP A 523 -3.29 2.77 -7.86
CA TRP A 523 -2.42 2.68 -9.04
C TRP A 523 -1.62 1.38 -9.07
N THR A 524 -1.08 0.91 -7.93
CA THR A 524 -0.33 -0.35 -7.85
C THR A 524 -1.21 -1.54 -8.23
N GLY A 525 -2.46 -1.54 -7.75
CA GLY A 525 -3.45 -2.55 -8.12
C GLY A 525 -3.73 -2.57 -9.62
N TRP A 526 -3.95 -1.40 -10.23
CA TRP A 526 -4.17 -1.30 -11.68
C TRP A 526 -2.95 -1.68 -12.51
N VAL A 527 -1.74 -1.32 -12.08
CA VAL A 527 -0.49 -1.74 -12.74
C VAL A 527 -0.35 -3.26 -12.70
N PHE A 528 -0.68 -3.90 -11.57
CA PHE A 528 -0.66 -5.35 -11.46
C PHE A 528 -1.66 -6.00 -12.43
N ILE A 529 -2.92 -5.53 -12.44
CA ILE A 529 -3.96 -6.04 -13.35
C ILE A 529 -3.54 -5.84 -14.80
N GLY A 530 -3.07 -4.65 -15.16
CA GLY A 530 -2.59 -4.33 -16.50
C GLY A 530 -1.42 -5.22 -16.92
N GLY A 531 -0.43 -5.42 -16.05
CA GLY A 531 0.71 -6.31 -16.29
C GLY A 531 0.28 -7.76 -16.52
N ALA A 532 -0.65 -8.27 -15.71
CA ALA A 532 -1.18 -9.62 -15.87
C ALA A 532 -1.93 -9.80 -17.21
N ILE A 533 -2.73 -8.82 -17.62
CA ILE A 533 -3.43 -8.82 -18.91
C ILE A 533 -2.42 -8.79 -20.07
N VAL A 534 -1.40 -7.93 -20.01
CA VAL A 534 -0.35 -7.86 -21.03
C VAL A 534 0.36 -9.21 -21.17
N MET A 535 0.72 -9.85 -20.06
CA MET A 535 1.35 -11.17 -20.08
C MET A 535 0.44 -12.24 -20.69
N LEU A 536 -0.87 -12.23 -20.39
CA LEU A 536 -1.84 -13.13 -21.02
C LEU A 536 -1.92 -12.93 -22.53
N VAL A 537 -1.98 -11.68 -22.99
CA VAL A 537 -2.07 -11.35 -24.42
C VAL A 537 -0.79 -11.76 -25.14
N LEU A 538 0.39 -11.50 -24.55
CA LEU A 538 1.67 -11.93 -25.11
C LEU A 538 1.77 -13.46 -25.21
N ALA A 539 1.36 -14.18 -24.17
CA ALA A 539 1.31 -15.63 -24.19
C ALA A 539 0.33 -16.17 -25.24
N ALA A 540 -0.87 -15.58 -25.35
CA ALA A 540 -1.87 -15.95 -26.35
C ALA A 540 -1.36 -15.71 -27.78
N MET A 541 -0.72 -14.57 -28.03
CA MET A 541 -0.12 -14.26 -29.34
C MET A 541 1.01 -15.24 -29.67
N GLY A 542 1.85 -15.59 -28.69
CA GLY A 542 2.90 -16.59 -28.88
C GLY A 542 2.34 -17.97 -29.21
N ILE A 543 1.32 -18.42 -28.48
CA ILE A 543 0.63 -19.70 -28.76
C ILE A 543 -0.01 -19.68 -30.16
N ALA A 544 -0.73 -18.60 -30.51
CA ALA A 544 -1.33 -18.46 -31.83
C ALA A 544 -0.27 -18.47 -32.95
N TRP A 545 0.86 -17.81 -32.72
CA TRP A 545 1.99 -17.83 -33.64
C TRP A 545 2.56 -19.24 -33.82
N VAL A 546 2.80 -19.98 -32.74
CA VAL A 546 3.25 -21.37 -32.77
C VAL A 546 2.26 -22.27 -33.53
N LEU A 547 0.97 -22.16 -33.23
CA LEU A 547 -0.09 -22.96 -33.87
C LEU A 547 -0.25 -22.65 -35.36
N SER A 548 0.09 -21.43 -35.79
CA SER A 548 0.06 -21.05 -37.20
C SER A 548 1.20 -21.64 -38.04
N ARG A 549 2.21 -22.26 -37.41
CA ARG A 549 3.36 -22.84 -38.11
C ARG A 549 3.14 -24.34 -38.34
N PRO A 550 3.40 -24.85 -39.56
CA PRO A 550 3.37 -26.29 -39.82
C PRO A 550 4.52 -26.97 -39.08
N VAL A 551 4.20 -27.80 -38.08
CA VAL A 551 5.20 -28.59 -37.37
C VAL A 551 5.22 -29.98 -38.00
N LYS A 552 6.35 -30.36 -38.60
CA LYS A 552 6.55 -31.74 -39.09
C LYS A 552 6.46 -32.68 -37.87
N GLY A 553 5.51 -33.61 -37.89
CA GLY A 553 5.25 -34.51 -36.78
C GLY A 553 6.45 -35.43 -36.54
N ILE A 554 7.16 -35.23 -35.43
CA ILE A 554 8.26 -36.08 -35.01
C ILE A 554 7.81 -36.83 -33.76
N GLY A 555 8.08 -38.14 -33.72
CA GLY A 555 7.73 -38.99 -32.58
C GLY A 555 8.39 -38.49 -31.29
N ARG A 556 7.58 -38.23 -30.26
CA ARG A 556 8.06 -37.69 -28.98
C ARG A 556 8.76 -38.74 -28.14
N SER A 557 9.86 -38.34 -27.52
CA SER A 557 10.49 -39.05 -26.41
C SER A 557 10.00 -38.56 -25.03
N GLY A 558 9.39 -37.38 -24.98
CA GLY A 558 8.98 -36.73 -23.72
C GLY A 558 10.11 -35.93 -23.05
N ILE A 559 11.30 -35.90 -23.65
CA ILE A 559 12.43 -35.08 -23.20
C ILE A 559 12.66 -33.98 -24.26
N PRO A 560 12.36 -32.70 -23.97
CA PRO A 560 12.40 -31.61 -24.95
C PRO A 560 13.73 -31.51 -25.69
N GLU A 561 14.86 -31.67 -24.98
CA GLU A 561 16.19 -31.58 -25.54
C GLU A 561 16.45 -32.70 -26.56
N LEU A 562 15.99 -33.91 -26.26
CA LEU A 562 16.17 -35.07 -27.12
C LEU A 562 15.30 -34.97 -28.38
N ASP A 563 14.07 -34.47 -28.22
CA ASP A 563 13.14 -34.24 -29.32
C ASP A 563 13.67 -33.18 -30.29
N ILE A 564 14.27 -32.11 -29.76
CA ILE A 564 14.89 -31.05 -30.58
C ILE A 564 16.13 -31.57 -31.33
N LEU A 565 16.97 -32.39 -30.68
CA LEU A 565 18.12 -33.01 -31.34
C LEU A 565 17.70 -33.97 -32.47
N ARG A 566 16.60 -34.69 -32.30
CA ARG A 566 16.02 -35.55 -33.35
C ARG A 566 15.54 -34.75 -34.55
N VAL A 567 14.90 -33.59 -34.33
CA VAL A 567 14.48 -32.67 -35.39
C VAL A 567 15.68 -32.20 -36.21
N GLY A 568 16.75 -31.76 -35.53
CA GLY A 568 17.97 -31.30 -36.20
C GLY A 568 18.71 -32.42 -36.96
N GLY A 569 18.66 -33.66 -36.45
CA GLY A 569 19.28 -34.82 -37.10
C GLY A 569 18.53 -35.33 -38.34
N TRP A 570 17.20 -35.28 -38.33
CA TRP A 570 16.36 -35.79 -39.44
C TRP A 570 16.54 -34.97 -40.72
N ASN A 571 16.54 -33.63 -40.62
CA ASN A 571 16.66 -32.76 -41.80
C ASN A 571 17.96 -33.01 -42.57
N ARG A 572 19.08 -33.31 -41.87
CA ARG A 572 20.35 -33.63 -42.54
C ARG A 572 20.34 -34.98 -43.24
N SER A 573 19.78 -36.01 -42.63
CA SER A 573 19.68 -37.32 -43.28
C SER A 573 18.82 -37.28 -44.54
N ALA A 574 17.77 -36.45 -44.58
CA ALA A 574 16.93 -36.27 -45.76
C ALA A 574 17.65 -35.50 -46.88
N GLU A 575 18.30 -34.38 -46.55
CA GLU A 575 19.10 -33.61 -47.53
C GLU A 575 20.30 -34.41 -48.05
N ASP A 576 20.99 -35.16 -47.18
CA ASP A 576 22.07 -36.03 -47.61
C ASP A 576 21.52 -37.14 -48.51
N ALA A 577 20.41 -37.80 -48.14
CA ALA A 577 19.80 -38.86 -48.95
C ALA A 577 19.39 -38.39 -50.36
N GLU A 578 18.79 -37.20 -50.50
CA GLU A 578 18.49 -36.61 -51.82
C GLU A 578 19.77 -36.27 -52.60
N ARG A 579 20.84 -35.85 -51.91
CA ARG A 579 22.13 -35.56 -52.52
C ARG A 579 22.89 -36.82 -52.99
N TRP A 580 22.62 -37.98 -52.39
CA TRP A 580 23.19 -39.26 -52.82
C TRP A 580 22.54 -39.82 -54.09
N GLU A 581 21.32 -39.40 -54.46
CA GLU A 581 20.64 -39.84 -55.69
C GLU A 581 20.98 -38.99 -56.93
N GLY A 582 21.52 -37.77 -56.74
CA GLY A 582 22.03 -36.92 -57.82
C GLY A 582 23.49 -37.22 -58.18
N GLY A 583 23.72 -38.19 -59.07
CA GLY A 583 25.06 -38.71 -59.42
C GLY A 583 26.11 -37.69 -59.89
N GLY A 584 27.29 -37.76 -59.26
CA GLY A 584 28.57 -37.18 -59.70
C GLY A 584 29.72 -37.62 -58.77
N PRO A 585 30.92 -37.96 -59.29
CA PRO A 585 32.01 -38.50 -58.49
C PRO A 585 32.64 -37.45 -57.57
N LEU A 586 32.89 -37.86 -56.32
CA LEU A 586 33.32 -37.05 -55.18
C LEU A 586 34.63 -36.27 -55.38
N GLU A 587 34.55 -34.95 -55.25
CA GLU A 587 35.61 -34.16 -54.61
C GLU A 587 35.21 -33.94 -53.13
N ARG A 588 36.00 -34.52 -52.23
CA ARG A 588 35.72 -34.65 -50.80
C ARG A 588 35.96 -33.31 -50.09
N ARG A 589 35.05 -32.33 -50.22
CA ARG A 589 35.03 -31.15 -49.34
C ARG A 589 34.32 -31.49 -48.02
N THR A 590 35.11 -31.74 -46.99
CA THR A 590 34.66 -31.70 -45.59
C THR A 590 34.29 -30.26 -45.22
N THR A 591 33.05 -29.84 -45.45
CA THR A 591 32.49 -28.69 -44.75
C THR A 591 31.92 -29.18 -43.43
N GLY A 592 32.68 -28.96 -42.36
CA GLY A 592 32.33 -29.34 -41.01
C GLY A 592 31.13 -28.57 -40.46
N LEU A 593 30.41 -29.24 -39.55
CA LEU A 593 29.70 -28.57 -38.48
C LEU A 593 30.73 -27.80 -37.65
N MET A 594 30.43 -26.54 -37.30
CA MET A 594 31.25 -25.63 -36.47
C MET A 594 32.26 -26.37 -35.58
N THR A 595 33.50 -26.44 -36.06
CA THR A 595 34.65 -26.77 -35.23
C THR A 595 35.14 -25.46 -34.65
N LEU A 596 35.03 -25.33 -33.32
CA LEU A 596 36.04 -24.58 -32.58
C LEU A 596 37.41 -25.21 -32.92
N PRO A 597 38.47 -24.41 -33.12
CA PRO A 597 39.78 -24.96 -33.44
C PRO A 597 40.34 -25.70 -32.22
N GLY A 598 40.17 -27.02 -32.20
CA GLY A 598 40.72 -27.91 -31.17
C GLY A 598 39.79 -29.08 -30.82
N GLY A 599 39.97 -30.21 -31.51
CA GLY A 599 39.36 -31.50 -31.14
C GLY A 599 38.29 -32.02 -32.11
N GLY A 600 38.71 -32.61 -33.22
CA GLY A 600 37.81 -33.35 -34.12
C GLY A 600 37.70 -34.83 -33.75
N LEU A 601 36.48 -35.30 -33.49
CA LEU A 601 36.14 -36.73 -33.46
C LEU A 601 35.33 -37.04 -34.74
N GLY A 602 35.94 -37.75 -35.69
CA GLY A 602 35.26 -38.22 -36.89
C GLY A 602 34.37 -39.42 -36.56
N ILE A 603 33.06 -39.29 -36.75
CA ILE A 603 32.13 -40.42 -36.70
C ILE A 603 31.97 -40.95 -38.13
N GLY A 604 32.72 -42.02 -38.43
CA GLY A 604 32.55 -42.83 -39.61
C GLY A 604 31.26 -43.65 -39.56
N ARG A 605 30.68 -43.84 -40.75
CA ARG A 605 29.44 -44.57 -41.04
C ARG A 605 29.66 -46.06 -40.80
N ASP A 606 29.21 -46.57 -39.65
CA ASP A 606 28.99 -48.01 -39.40
C ASP A 606 27.82 -48.22 -38.42
N GLY A 607 26.83 -49.01 -38.84
CA GLY A 607 25.93 -49.82 -38.00
C GLY A 607 25.07 -49.13 -36.93
N ALA A 608 23.76 -49.05 -37.20
CA ALA A 608 22.70 -48.43 -36.38
C ALA A 608 22.39 -49.08 -35.00
N SER A 609 23.32 -49.77 -34.33
CA SER A 609 23.08 -50.33 -32.98
C SER A 609 24.10 -49.95 -31.89
N THR A 610 25.11 -49.11 -32.19
CA THR A 610 26.15 -48.74 -31.20
C THR A 610 26.19 -47.25 -30.81
N SER A 611 25.26 -46.43 -31.30
CA SER A 611 25.30 -44.96 -31.14
C SER A 611 24.87 -44.46 -29.74
N SER A 612 23.97 -45.16 -29.05
CA SER A 612 23.49 -44.76 -27.72
C SER A 612 24.56 -44.89 -26.63
N TRP A 613 25.41 -45.91 -26.69
CA TRP A 613 26.50 -46.12 -25.72
C TRP A 613 27.68 -45.15 -25.92
N LYS A 614 27.99 -44.78 -27.17
CA LYS A 614 29.02 -43.76 -27.46
C LYS A 614 28.55 -42.36 -27.06
N LEU A 615 27.25 -42.05 -27.24
CA LEU A 615 26.64 -40.82 -26.75
C LEU A 615 26.62 -40.80 -25.21
N ALA A 616 26.26 -41.92 -24.57
CA ALA A 616 26.30 -42.04 -23.10
C ALA A 616 27.73 -41.91 -22.54
N ALA A 617 28.75 -42.43 -23.23
CA ALA A 617 30.15 -42.28 -22.85
C ALA A 617 30.65 -40.83 -23.00
N ALA A 618 30.27 -40.14 -24.08
CA ALA A 618 30.57 -38.72 -24.27
C ALA A 618 29.86 -37.83 -23.24
N LEU A 619 28.59 -38.11 -22.94
CA LEU A 619 27.81 -37.43 -21.91
C LEU A 619 28.33 -37.72 -20.48
N LYS A 620 28.89 -38.90 -20.23
CA LYS A 620 29.56 -39.24 -18.96
C LYS A 620 30.87 -38.45 -18.78
N GLY A 621 31.62 -38.23 -19.86
CA GLY A 621 32.79 -37.33 -19.85
C GLY A 621 32.43 -35.87 -19.60
N TRP A 622 31.34 -35.38 -20.21
CA TRP A 622 30.81 -34.04 -19.97
C TRP A 622 30.21 -33.91 -18.56
N GLY A 623 29.60 -34.97 -18.03
CA GLY A 623 29.03 -34.99 -16.68
C GLY A 623 30.05 -34.79 -15.57
N VAL A 624 31.34 -35.09 -15.80
CA VAL A 624 32.43 -34.81 -14.84
C VAL A 624 32.82 -33.33 -14.92
N GLN A 625 33.02 -32.78 -16.12
CA GLN A 625 33.38 -31.37 -16.32
C GLN A 625 32.24 -30.40 -15.94
N ILE A 626 30.98 -30.78 -16.21
CA ILE A 626 29.80 -30.02 -15.81
C ILE A 626 29.62 -30.09 -14.29
N ARG A 627 29.90 -31.23 -13.64
CA ARG A 627 29.82 -31.35 -12.18
C ARG A 627 30.89 -30.49 -11.49
N GLU A 628 32.10 -30.41 -12.02
CA GLU A 628 33.14 -29.50 -11.53
C GLU A 628 32.78 -28.03 -11.76
N ALA A 629 32.27 -27.67 -12.95
CA ALA A 629 31.81 -26.31 -13.24
C ALA A 629 30.59 -25.91 -12.40
N MET A 630 29.66 -26.84 -12.15
CA MET A 630 28.48 -26.62 -11.30
C MET A 630 28.85 -26.51 -9.83
N ASN A 631 29.81 -27.29 -9.34
CA ASN A 631 30.31 -27.15 -7.96
C ASN A 631 31.02 -25.79 -7.76
N LEU A 632 31.78 -25.33 -8.76
CA LEU A 632 32.43 -24.01 -8.74
C LEU A 632 31.41 -22.86 -8.83
N GLN A 633 30.31 -23.04 -9.55
CA GLN A 633 29.19 -22.09 -9.64
C GLN A 633 28.32 -22.11 -8.38
N ALA A 634 28.09 -23.27 -7.77
CA ALA A 634 27.35 -23.41 -6.52
C ALA A 634 28.09 -22.72 -5.36
N ASP A 635 29.41 -22.87 -5.26
CA ASP A 635 30.24 -22.17 -4.27
C ASP A 635 30.22 -20.64 -4.47
N ARG A 636 30.21 -20.16 -5.72
CA ARG A 636 30.04 -18.73 -6.02
C ARG A 636 28.63 -18.21 -5.73
N ALA A 637 27.61 -19.00 -6.00
CA ALA A 637 26.22 -18.66 -5.73
C ALA A 637 25.91 -18.64 -4.23
N GLU A 638 26.52 -19.54 -3.46
CA GLU A 638 26.46 -19.56 -1.99
C GLU A 638 27.13 -18.31 -1.40
N LYS A 639 28.32 -17.94 -1.88
CA LYS A 639 29.00 -16.69 -1.48
C LYS A 639 28.23 -15.43 -1.85
N LEU A 640 27.57 -15.40 -3.01
CA LEU A 640 26.70 -14.29 -3.43
C LEU A 640 25.38 -14.25 -2.64
N ARG A 641 24.81 -15.42 -2.32
CA ARG A 641 23.63 -15.56 -1.47
C ARG A 641 23.92 -15.03 -0.06
N ASP A 642 25.07 -15.38 0.51
CA ASP A 642 25.47 -14.91 1.85
C ASP A 642 25.78 -13.42 1.86
N ALA A 643 26.41 -12.88 0.80
CA ALA A 643 26.59 -11.44 0.61
C ALA A 643 25.24 -10.69 0.47
N PHE A 644 24.26 -11.30 -0.21
CA PHE A 644 22.93 -10.73 -0.41
C PHE A 644 22.06 -10.83 0.85
N TYR A 645 22.19 -11.90 1.65
CA TYR A 645 21.54 -12.01 2.96
C TYR A 645 22.11 -11.00 3.96
N ASN A 646 23.41 -10.76 3.96
CA ASN A 646 24.02 -9.70 4.78
C ASN A 646 23.60 -8.30 4.35
N LEU A 647 23.29 -8.09 3.05
CA LEU A 647 22.73 -6.84 2.53
C LEU A 647 21.25 -6.65 2.92
N LEU A 648 20.46 -7.72 2.96
CA LEU A 648 19.03 -7.70 3.31
C LEU A 648 18.74 -7.69 4.81
N LEU A 649 19.66 -8.24 5.63
CA LEU A 649 19.54 -8.26 7.09
C LEU A 649 20.21 -7.05 7.77
N GLY A 650 20.86 -6.18 6.99
CA GLY A 650 21.50 -4.95 7.48
C GLY A 650 20.54 -3.85 7.93
N ASP A 651 19.25 -3.93 7.55
CA ASP A 651 18.23 -2.97 7.96
C ASP A 651 17.22 -3.59 8.95
N GLY A 652 17.63 -3.62 10.22
CA GLY A 652 16.85 -3.13 11.37
C GLY A 652 15.38 -3.51 11.59
N ALA A 653 14.85 -4.60 11.03
CA ALA A 653 13.41 -4.94 11.18
C ALA A 653 13.11 -6.16 12.08
N LEU A 654 14.11 -6.87 12.61
CA LEU A 654 13.91 -8.03 13.49
C LEU A 654 14.08 -7.73 14.99
N ILE A 655 14.57 -6.53 15.35
CA ILE A 655 14.82 -6.14 16.76
C ILE A 655 13.54 -5.65 17.47
N THR A 656 12.53 -5.20 16.72
CA THR A 656 11.27 -4.68 17.30
C THR A 656 10.26 -5.76 17.66
N LEU A 657 10.48 -7.02 17.26
CA LEU A 657 9.56 -8.14 17.50
C LEU A 657 9.91 -9.00 18.72
N LEU A 658 11.06 -8.75 19.38
CA LEU A 658 11.47 -9.45 20.60
C LEU A 658 11.53 -8.56 21.86
N ALA A 659 11.20 -7.27 21.74
CA ALA A 659 11.16 -6.34 22.88
C ALA A 659 9.83 -6.34 23.68
N GLY A 660 8.85 -7.14 23.26
CA GLY A 660 7.62 -7.35 24.01
C GLY A 660 7.58 -8.76 24.58
N TRP A 661 8.20 -8.99 25.74
CA TRP A 661 7.78 -9.94 26.78
C TRP A 661 8.72 -9.76 27.99
N GLY A 662 8.17 -9.29 29.10
CA GLY A 662 8.93 -8.98 30.31
C GLY A 662 9.34 -10.24 31.08
N GLY A 663 10.64 -10.36 31.38
CA GLY A 663 11.20 -11.30 32.34
C GLY A 663 12.62 -10.90 32.73
N ARG A 664 12.85 -10.61 34.02
CA ARG A 664 14.15 -10.21 34.62
C ARG A 664 15.23 -11.30 34.47
N PHE A 665 16.47 -10.92 34.10
CA PHE A 665 17.79 -11.31 34.69
C PHE A 665 18.99 -10.86 33.78
N PRO A 666 20.27 -10.86 34.22
CA PRO A 666 21.25 -9.81 33.88
C PRO A 666 22.42 -10.25 32.97
N PHE A 667 23.03 -9.26 32.30
CA PHE A 667 24.35 -9.20 31.64
C PHE A 667 24.78 -10.29 30.62
N SER A 668 25.11 -9.83 29.39
CA SER A 668 26.47 -9.92 28.82
C SER A 668 26.58 -9.04 27.55
N ASN A 669 27.52 -8.10 27.56
CA ASN A 669 28.02 -7.38 26.38
C ASN A 669 28.77 -8.38 25.48
N ASP A 670 28.47 -8.43 24.16
CA ASP A 670 29.42 -8.82 23.08
C ASP A 670 28.75 -8.98 21.68
N LEU A 671 27.94 -8.03 21.20
CA LEU A 671 27.36 -8.17 19.84
C LEU A 671 27.15 -6.87 19.03
N GLU A 672 27.91 -5.82 19.30
CA GLU A 672 27.87 -4.56 18.52
C GLU A 672 29.18 -4.23 17.77
N ARG A 673 29.86 -5.26 17.26
CA ARG A 673 30.96 -5.09 16.29
C ARG A 673 30.74 -5.90 15.02
N SER A 674 29.85 -5.46 14.13
CA SER A 674 30.05 -5.66 12.68
C SER A 674 29.15 -4.74 11.84
N ALA A 675 29.58 -3.51 11.63
CA ALA A 675 29.18 -2.72 10.46
C ALA A 675 30.46 -2.24 9.79
N VAL A 676 30.83 -2.86 8.66
CA VAL A 676 31.99 -2.45 7.86
C VAL A 676 31.49 -1.51 6.77
N PRO A 677 31.94 -0.24 6.71
CA PRO A 677 31.58 0.65 5.62
C PRO A 677 32.23 0.20 4.29
N LEU A 678 31.49 0.35 3.19
CA LEU A 678 31.97 0.09 1.82
C LEU A 678 33.23 0.91 1.54
N THR A 679 34.25 0.25 0.98
CA THR A 679 35.49 0.91 0.58
C THR A 679 35.27 1.80 -0.65
N GLU A 680 36.02 2.90 -0.73
CA GLU A 680 35.91 3.92 -1.79
C GLU A 680 36.04 3.32 -3.21
N LYS A 681 36.86 2.28 -3.36
CA LYS A 681 37.02 1.52 -4.59
C LYS A 681 35.74 0.80 -5.06
N GLN A 682 34.89 0.35 -4.14
CA GLN A 682 33.61 -0.28 -4.48
C GLN A 682 32.54 0.74 -4.87
N ARG A 683 32.67 2.00 -4.42
CA ARG A 683 31.81 3.10 -4.84
C ARG A 683 32.16 3.56 -6.27
N GLU A 684 33.45 3.66 -6.58
CA GLU A 684 33.94 4.01 -7.91
C GLU A 684 33.57 2.98 -8.99
N GLU A 685 33.58 1.67 -8.67
CA GLU A 685 33.16 0.63 -9.62
C GLU A 685 31.67 0.71 -9.95
N VAL A 686 30.82 1.11 -8.99
CA VAL A 686 29.37 1.25 -9.22
C VAL A 686 29.07 2.48 -10.09
N GLU A 687 29.74 3.60 -9.85
CA GLU A 687 29.59 4.82 -10.66
C GLU A 687 30.09 4.62 -12.11
N TYR A 688 31.18 3.88 -12.31
CA TYR A 688 31.69 3.54 -13.65
C TYR A 688 30.70 2.71 -14.48
N TYR A 689 30.00 1.75 -13.87
CA TYR A 689 28.99 0.95 -14.56
C TYR A 689 27.72 1.76 -14.90
N GLN A 690 27.38 2.76 -14.08
CA GLN A 690 26.21 3.60 -14.27
C GLN A 690 26.40 4.60 -15.42
N GLU A 691 27.59 5.20 -15.56
CA GLU A 691 27.92 6.09 -16.69
C GLU A 691 28.11 5.34 -18.02
N SER A 692 28.64 4.11 -17.99
CA SER A 692 28.73 3.27 -19.19
C SER A 692 27.35 2.83 -19.72
N LEU A 693 26.31 2.84 -18.88
CA LEU A 693 24.95 2.48 -19.26
C LEU A 693 24.21 3.66 -19.93
N LEU A 694 24.41 4.88 -19.40
CA LEU A 694 23.75 6.08 -19.89
C LEU A 694 24.32 6.58 -21.24
N SER A 695 25.59 6.31 -21.52
CA SER A 695 26.25 6.74 -22.77
C SER A 695 25.85 5.94 -24.02
N ARG A 696 25.12 4.82 -23.90
CA ARG A 696 24.77 3.92 -25.02
C ARG A 696 23.34 4.04 -25.53
N LEU A 697 22.51 4.90 -24.95
CA LEU A 697 21.12 5.10 -25.39
C LEU A 697 21.00 6.39 -26.22
N ARG A 698 21.07 6.29 -27.55
CA ARG A 698 20.57 7.34 -28.46
C ARG A 698 19.15 7.01 -28.95
N PRO A 699 18.25 7.99 -29.05
CA PRO A 699 16.90 7.79 -29.54
C PRO A 699 16.85 7.96 -31.06
N GLY A 700 16.20 7.03 -31.74
CA GLY A 700 15.77 7.22 -33.12
C GLY A 700 15.86 5.95 -33.93
N PHE A 701 14.75 5.21 -34.04
CA PHE A 701 14.50 4.31 -35.17
C PHE A 701 13.00 4.04 -35.28
N LEU A 702 12.36 4.73 -36.22
CA LEU A 702 11.10 4.33 -36.86
C LEU A 702 11.49 3.60 -38.14
N LEU A 703 11.05 2.35 -38.33
CA LEU A 703 11.13 1.66 -39.62
C LEU A 703 9.83 0.87 -39.89
N PRO A 704 9.44 0.75 -41.18
CA PRO A 704 8.13 0.30 -41.62
C PRO A 704 8.06 -1.22 -41.77
N VAL A 705 6.87 -1.79 -41.59
CA VAL A 705 6.58 -3.22 -41.79
C VAL A 705 6.02 -3.44 -43.20
N PRO A 706 6.52 -4.40 -43.99
CA PRO A 706 5.95 -4.72 -45.29
C PRO A 706 4.69 -5.59 -45.09
N ALA A 707 3.55 -5.10 -45.57
CA ALA A 707 2.28 -5.82 -45.52
C ALA A 707 2.17 -6.81 -46.69
N THR A 708 2.25 -8.11 -46.39
CA THR A 708 1.76 -9.16 -47.30
C THR A 708 0.31 -9.51 -46.96
N VAL A 709 -0.56 -9.56 -47.96
CA VAL A 709 -2.04 -9.67 -47.88
C VAL A 709 -2.55 -10.87 -47.07
N SER A 710 -1.75 -11.94 -46.93
CA SER A 710 -2.09 -13.12 -46.12
C SER A 710 -2.03 -12.84 -44.60
N SER A 711 -1.07 -12.03 -44.16
CA SER A 711 -0.91 -11.64 -42.75
C SER A 711 -2.04 -10.74 -42.26
N CYS A 712 -2.66 -9.98 -43.16
CA CYS A 712 -3.75 -9.06 -42.84
C CYS A 712 -5.04 -9.82 -42.45
N ARG A 713 -5.32 -10.98 -43.07
CA ARG A 713 -6.51 -11.79 -42.72
C ARG A 713 -6.35 -12.51 -41.38
N LEU A 714 -5.14 -13.00 -41.06
CA LEU A 714 -4.86 -13.61 -39.76
C LEU A 714 -4.85 -12.56 -38.64
N LEU A 715 -4.29 -11.37 -38.91
CA LEU A 715 -4.34 -10.23 -37.99
C LEU A 715 -5.78 -9.76 -37.75
N LEU A 716 -6.62 -9.71 -38.78
CA LEU A 716 -8.05 -9.37 -38.67
C LEU A 716 -8.82 -10.42 -37.86
N LEU A 717 -8.54 -11.70 -38.06
CA LEU A 717 -9.15 -12.80 -37.28
C LEU A 717 -8.70 -12.77 -35.82
N LEU A 718 -7.43 -12.47 -35.55
CA LEU A 718 -6.90 -12.29 -34.19
C LEU A 718 -7.47 -11.05 -33.52
N LEU A 719 -7.59 -9.92 -34.25
CA LEU A 719 -8.27 -8.72 -33.78
C LEU A 719 -9.74 -9.01 -33.47
N LEU A 720 -10.45 -9.74 -34.33
CA LEU A 720 -11.84 -10.14 -34.11
C LEU A 720 -11.98 -11.09 -32.91
N LEU A 721 -11.06 -12.03 -32.72
CA LEU A 721 -11.06 -12.92 -31.55
C LEU A 721 -10.77 -12.15 -30.27
N LEU A 722 -9.83 -11.20 -30.31
CA LEU A 722 -9.49 -10.34 -29.19
C LEU A 722 -10.65 -9.41 -28.86
N LEU A 723 -11.33 -8.86 -29.87
CA LEU A 723 -12.53 -8.03 -29.73
C LEU A 723 -13.71 -8.85 -29.20
N LEU A 724 -13.84 -10.13 -29.60
CA LEU A 724 -14.82 -11.06 -29.06
C LEU A 724 -14.54 -11.39 -27.60
N LEU A 725 -13.30 -11.68 -27.22
CA LEU A 725 -12.90 -11.93 -25.83
C LEU A 725 -13.09 -10.68 -24.96
N LEU A 726 -12.82 -9.50 -25.50
CA LEU A 726 -13.00 -8.22 -24.83
C LEU A 726 -14.50 -7.88 -24.70
N LEU A 727 -15.33 -8.21 -25.70
CA LEU A 727 -16.79 -8.18 -25.60
C LEU A 727 -17.31 -9.18 -24.56
N LEU A 728 -16.77 -10.40 -24.52
CA LEU A 728 -17.20 -11.42 -23.56
C LEU A 728 -16.83 -11.02 -22.14
N PHE A 729 -15.65 -10.43 -21.95
CA PHE A 729 -15.23 -9.79 -20.69
C PHE A 729 -16.14 -8.62 -20.33
N LEU A 730 -16.43 -7.71 -21.27
CA LEU A 730 -17.36 -6.60 -21.05
C LEU A 730 -18.76 -7.11 -20.68
N VAL A 731 -19.27 -8.15 -21.34
CA VAL A 731 -20.55 -8.79 -21.01
C VAL A 731 -20.51 -9.42 -19.61
N LEU A 732 -19.40 -10.06 -19.22
CA LEU A 732 -19.24 -10.62 -17.88
C LEU A 732 -19.20 -9.53 -16.81
N VAL A 733 -18.47 -8.44 -17.07
CA VAL A 733 -18.43 -7.25 -16.21
C VAL A 733 -19.83 -6.62 -16.13
N LEU A 734 -20.53 -6.48 -17.26
CA LEU A 734 -21.89 -5.93 -17.31
C LEU A 734 -22.88 -6.82 -16.56
N LEU A 735 -22.79 -8.15 -16.68
CA LEU A 735 -23.62 -9.10 -15.94
C LEU A 735 -23.35 -9.04 -14.44
N VAL A 736 -22.09 -8.85 -14.02
CA VAL A 736 -21.73 -8.65 -12.61
C VAL A 736 -22.28 -7.32 -12.11
N LEU A 737 -22.16 -6.23 -12.88
CA LEU A 737 -22.71 -4.91 -12.54
C LEU A 737 -24.24 -4.95 -12.44
N LEU A 738 -24.93 -5.56 -13.42
CA LEU A 738 -26.39 -5.72 -13.42
C LEU A 738 -26.87 -6.65 -12.29
N SER A 739 -26.07 -7.66 -11.92
CA SER A 739 -26.37 -8.51 -10.76
C SER A 739 -26.28 -7.75 -9.43
N GLN A 740 -25.40 -6.76 -9.32
CA GLN A 740 -25.28 -5.88 -8.15
C GLN A 740 -26.44 -4.87 -8.08
N GLU A 741 -26.85 -4.32 -9.22
CA GLU A 741 -27.94 -3.35 -9.30
C GLU A 741 -29.31 -3.96 -8.94
N ASN A 742 -29.54 -5.22 -9.32
CA ASN A 742 -30.75 -5.96 -8.92
C ASN A 742 -30.82 -6.32 -7.42
N ARG A 743 -29.74 -6.15 -6.64
CA ARG A 743 -29.76 -6.34 -5.18
C ARG A 743 -29.98 -5.04 -4.40
N LEU A 744 -30.05 -3.89 -5.08
CA LEU A 744 -30.27 -2.58 -4.47
C LEU A 744 -31.72 -2.08 -4.56
N ILE A 745 -32.66 -2.89 -5.07
CA ILE A 745 -34.09 -2.59 -4.98
C ILE A 745 -34.62 -3.14 -3.64
N PRO A 746 -34.84 -2.31 -2.60
CA PRO A 746 -35.54 -2.77 -1.42
C PRO A 746 -36.97 -3.19 -1.82
N PRO A 747 -37.56 -4.22 -1.18
CA PRO A 747 -38.96 -4.54 -1.39
C PRO A 747 -39.79 -3.31 -1.02
N ARG A 748 -40.44 -2.69 -2.02
CA ARG A 748 -41.45 -1.67 -1.82
C ARG A 748 -42.47 -2.22 -0.82
N LEU A 749 -42.57 -1.55 0.33
CA LEU A 749 -43.59 -1.76 1.34
C LEU A 749 -44.96 -1.87 0.67
N ARG A 750 -45.52 -3.07 0.73
CA ARG A 750 -46.93 -3.36 0.44
C ARG A 750 -47.72 -2.67 1.54
N GLY A 751 -48.59 -1.74 1.15
CA GLY A 751 -49.34 -0.89 2.07
C GLY A 751 -50.12 -1.68 3.12
N SER A 752 -49.96 -1.28 4.38
CA SER A 752 -50.94 -1.48 5.43
C SER A 752 -51.82 -0.24 5.45
N GLY A 753 -53.09 -0.42 5.10
CA GLY A 753 -54.12 0.60 5.24
C GLY A 753 -54.45 0.92 6.69
N ASP A 754 -55.14 2.04 6.83
CA ASP A 754 -56.11 2.40 7.86
C ASP A 754 -55.72 2.19 9.33
N GLN A 755 -55.31 3.29 9.99
CA GLN A 755 -55.98 3.65 11.23
C GLN A 755 -55.99 5.16 11.48
N GLN A 756 -57.21 5.68 11.40
CA GLN A 756 -57.67 7.03 11.70
C GLN A 756 -58.09 7.10 13.19
N ASP A 757 -58.11 8.33 13.74
CA ASP A 757 -58.54 8.77 15.10
C ASP A 757 -57.44 8.74 16.18
N ARG A 758 -57.21 9.73 17.05
CA ARG A 758 -57.84 11.03 17.42
C ARG A 758 -56.85 11.82 18.32
N PRO A 759 -57.08 13.12 18.61
CA PRO A 759 -56.22 13.92 19.48
C PRO A 759 -56.58 13.78 20.96
N LEU A 760 -55.55 13.83 21.82
CA LEU A 760 -55.59 14.34 23.20
C LEU A 760 -54.20 14.87 23.56
#